data_AF-A0A1Q3RSU4-F1
#
_entry.id   AF-A0A1Q3RSU4-F1
#
_cell.length_a   1.000
_cell.length_b   1.000
_cell.length_c   1.000
_cell.angle_alpha   90.00
_cell.angle_beta   90.00
_cell.angle_gamma   90.00
#
_symmetry.space_group_name_H-M   'P 1'
#
loop_
_entity.id
_entity.type
_entity.pdbx_description
1 polymer ?
#
loop_
_entity_poly.entity_id
_entity_poly.type
_entity_poly.pdbx_seq_one_letter_code
_entity_poly.pdbx_strand_id
1 'polypeptide(L)'
;MEHKNCSIVKYDEIRHLIPEKSMYAPFNGSESEIAEEYVFYCEGDLDLEALLDLDDPLKCLIGGNAPDVFIGFILVTGNCRGHNICNRETDGATGLVVLGNLIADNIVVGGQEIYVVGHMTCKELFWGDYNHGNLNVEGAIRAKVLMITDYGVDFERFTSGEHITTECLLWDEIADTDDFENPEPIQSTFLPEFVAEEIEVIDDLYSWKDRLNYCKIFEALESGKPLIREKIEKESKETAIPFFFTDDAISAKNLQRFGDSNVLMGFAPQKGQEQVLEYWEGDSFYRVLVEIGQPFSYCVYVQYKQEHACMVYFSNHKGGLWERIMGKKHYKLAMAFRQFPDGDWLLLNNNAPLTYRLFLKDRWKKLLEHYSEMVWYRKQFDKKVSREILESILNLPLIREKYSNYYSVEEDSRIWFRDFQWQFRQQDAEPGACPRIGIIKETQDGSFDFYHFDLIETIDGRLAPVLFTQDQNGYDAEAYEVLILEREKYKKAIRYFEILERVIFEMNKQYLQEQEDIACGKICSLLGAMPMCLGPEYIALLHHLMTNQQKDKDDPLYEIIYLCEEHNIPFLWRMDWKQEIGDLEWAIKHSLKTNFDIDVILPSASDYPEEAAISYGTVFIDFDKALHFYNLQLGFVNTQCDEYVFFIHPLALRIKLEKEFARLGYQYEQATDL
;
A
#
# COMPACT_ATOMS: atom_id res chain seq x y z
N MET A 1 -42.16 23.87 -6.60
CA MET A 1 -42.73 25.16 -7.04
C MET A 1 -42.75 25.13 -8.56
N GLU A 2 -43.82 25.56 -9.23
CA GLU A 2 -43.80 25.68 -10.70
C GLU A 2 -42.84 26.82 -11.10
N HIS A 3 -41.68 26.49 -11.67
CA HIS A 3 -40.77 27.45 -12.27
C HIS A 3 -41.43 28.05 -13.53
N LYS A 4 -42.22 29.11 -13.34
CA LYS A 4 -43.10 29.69 -14.38
C LYS A 4 -42.39 30.24 -15.63
N ASN A 5 -41.06 30.21 -15.66
CA ASN A 5 -40.23 30.73 -16.74
C ASN A 5 -39.26 29.70 -17.35
N CYS A 6 -39.47 28.40 -17.10
CA CYS A 6 -38.66 27.35 -17.72
C CYS A 6 -39.46 26.54 -18.75
N SER A 7 -38.79 26.16 -19.84
CA SER A 7 -39.38 25.41 -20.95
C SER A 7 -38.33 24.57 -21.66
N ILE A 8 -38.77 23.45 -22.25
CA ILE A 8 -37.94 22.66 -23.17
C ILE A 8 -38.08 23.28 -24.57
N VAL A 9 -36.96 23.70 -25.15
CA VAL A 9 -36.89 24.36 -26.46
C VAL A 9 -35.88 23.65 -27.35
N LYS A 10 -35.91 23.87 -28.66
CA LYS A 10 -34.84 23.41 -29.54
C LYS A 10 -33.64 24.34 -29.45
N TYR A 11 -32.44 23.78 -29.63
CA TYR A 11 -31.18 24.55 -29.70
C TYR A 11 -31.28 25.79 -30.60
N ASP A 12 -31.82 25.63 -31.82
CA ASP A 12 -31.94 26.70 -32.82
C ASP A 12 -32.74 27.92 -32.34
N GLU A 13 -33.68 27.73 -31.42
CA GLU A 13 -34.50 28.81 -30.87
C GLU A 13 -33.70 29.71 -29.93
N ILE A 14 -32.69 29.16 -29.24
CA ILE A 14 -31.92 29.85 -28.20
C ILE A 14 -30.44 30.03 -28.52
N ARG A 15 -29.94 29.50 -29.65
CA ARG A 15 -28.51 29.56 -30.03
C ARG A 15 -27.88 30.95 -29.99
N HIS A 16 -28.69 31.99 -30.23
CA HIS A 16 -28.27 33.39 -30.20
C HIS A 16 -28.00 33.94 -28.79
N LEU A 17 -28.39 33.20 -27.75
CA LEU A 17 -28.18 33.52 -26.34
C LEU A 17 -26.94 32.83 -25.76
N ILE A 18 -26.36 31.86 -26.47
CA ILE A 18 -25.23 31.07 -26.00
C ILE A 18 -23.94 31.90 -26.13
N PRO A 19 -23.11 31.99 -25.07
CA PRO A 19 -21.85 32.72 -25.13
C PRO A 19 -20.88 32.17 -26.20
N GLU A 20 -20.17 33.04 -26.91
CA GLU A 20 -19.26 32.65 -28.01
C GLU A 20 -18.14 31.69 -27.58
N LYS A 21 -17.72 31.72 -26.31
CA LYS A 21 -16.67 30.85 -25.77
C LYS A 21 -17.19 29.50 -25.26
N SER A 22 -18.51 29.30 -25.18
CA SER A 22 -19.09 28.03 -24.76
C SER A 22 -18.82 26.94 -25.79
N MET A 23 -18.66 25.70 -25.35
CA MET A 23 -18.59 24.54 -26.26
C MET A 23 -19.88 24.37 -27.07
N TYR A 24 -21.02 24.84 -26.53
CA TYR A 24 -22.33 24.80 -27.19
C TYR A 24 -22.54 25.96 -28.18
N ALA A 25 -21.54 26.83 -28.36
CA ALA A 25 -21.62 27.92 -29.33
C ALA A 25 -21.58 27.39 -30.78
N PRO A 26 -22.28 28.04 -31.74
CA PRO A 26 -22.39 27.55 -33.11
C PRO A 26 -21.07 27.30 -33.86
N PHE A 27 -19.99 27.95 -33.45
CA PHE A 27 -18.69 27.90 -34.14
C PHE A 27 -17.65 26.96 -33.48
N ASN A 28 -17.96 26.38 -32.32
CA ASN A 28 -17.01 25.60 -31.51
C ASN A 28 -17.25 24.08 -31.53
N GLY A 29 -18.33 23.59 -32.15
CA GLY A 29 -18.69 22.17 -32.24
C GLY A 29 -19.19 21.72 -33.62
N SER A 30 -19.47 20.42 -33.77
CA SER A 30 -20.18 19.84 -34.92
C SER A 30 -21.60 20.41 -34.96
N GLU A 31 -21.78 21.58 -35.57
CA GLU A 31 -23.06 22.31 -35.68
C GLU A 31 -24.24 21.41 -36.16
N SER A 32 -23.95 20.28 -36.82
CA SER A 32 -24.94 19.27 -37.23
C SER A 32 -25.46 18.33 -36.13
N GLU A 33 -24.72 18.10 -35.05
CA GLU A 33 -25.09 17.15 -33.99
C GLU A 33 -25.95 17.83 -32.89
N ILE A 34 -25.57 19.04 -32.46
CA ILE A 34 -26.29 19.78 -31.39
C ILE A 34 -27.57 20.46 -31.91
N ALA A 35 -27.67 20.77 -33.21
CA ALA A 35 -28.82 21.50 -33.76
C ALA A 35 -30.17 20.76 -33.62
N GLU A 36 -30.15 19.43 -33.49
CA GLU A 36 -31.34 18.62 -33.28
C GLU A 36 -31.69 18.40 -31.78
N GLU A 37 -30.82 18.84 -30.86
CA GLU A 37 -30.99 18.62 -29.43
C GLU A 37 -32.00 19.56 -28.77
N TYR A 38 -32.59 19.08 -27.68
CA TYR A 38 -33.42 19.88 -26.80
C TYR A 38 -32.58 20.51 -25.70
N VAL A 39 -32.98 21.72 -25.30
CA VAL A 39 -32.34 22.52 -24.26
C VAL A 39 -33.40 22.83 -23.21
N PHE A 40 -33.03 22.65 -21.93
CA PHE A 40 -33.88 23.14 -20.85
C PHE A 40 -33.56 24.61 -20.61
N TYR A 41 -34.44 25.49 -21.09
CA TYR A 41 -34.26 26.93 -21.07
C TYR A 41 -35.02 27.55 -19.89
N CYS A 42 -34.34 28.36 -19.09
CA CYS A 42 -34.93 29.16 -18.01
C CYS A 42 -34.67 30.66 -18.21
N GLU A 43 -35.76 31.41 -18.34
CA GLU A 43 -35.74 32.88 -18.39
C GLU A 43 -35.72 33.48 -16.97
N GLY A 44 -34.62 34.15 -16.62
CA GLY A 44 -34.35 34.68 -15.28
C GLY A 44 -33.59 33.71 -14.37
N ASP A 45 -33.78 33.88 -13.06
CA ASP A 45 -33.05 33.11 -12.04
C ASP A 45 -33.63 31.70 -11.86
N LEU A 46 -32.77 30.72 -11.59
CA LEU A 46 -33.11 29.35 -11.22
C LEU A 46 -32.64 29.08 -9.78
N ASP A 47 -33.56 28.71 -8.90
CA ASP A 47 -33.25 28.36 -7.50
C ASP A 47 -33.77 26.94 -7.21
N LEU A 48 -32.86 26.03 -6.88
CA LEU A 48 -33.11 24.61 -6.63
C LEU A 48 -32.88 24.29 -5.16
N GLU A 49 -33.96 23.89 -4.48
CA GLU A 49 -33.90 23.46 -3.08
C GLU A 49 -33.38 22.01 -2.91
N ALA A 50 -33.22 21.27 -4.01
CA ALA A 50 -32.78 19.88 -4.03
C ALA A 50 -31.56 19.67 -4.95
N LEU A 51 -31.01 18.46 -4.95
CA LEU A 51 -29.95 18.02 -5.87
C LEU A 51 -30.36 18.25 -7.33
N LEU A 52 -29.46 18.81 -8.12
CA LEU A 52 -29.53 18.80 -9.59
C LEU A 52 -28.64 17.67 -10.10
N ASP A 53 -29.27 16.56 -10.49
CA ASP A 53 -28.62 15.45 -11.17
C ASP A 53 -28.64 15.70 -12.69
N LEU A 54 -27.48 15.85 -13.30
CA LEU A 54 -27.31 16.13 -14.72
C LEU A 54 -27.40 14.88 -15.59
N ASP A 55 -27.46 13.68 -14.99
CA ASP A 55 -27.83 12.45 -15.70
C ASP A 55 -29.34 12.41 -16.00
N ASP A 56 -30.16 13.02 -15.14
CA ASP A 56 -31.62 13.10 -15.27
C ASP A 56 -32.17 14.46 -14.81
N PRO A 57 -31.82 15.55 -15.51
CA PRO A 57 -32.13 16.91 -15.06
C PRO A 57 -33.63 17.19 -15.05
N LEU A 58 -34.40 16.59 -15.95
CA LEU A 58 -35.85 16.84 -16.05
C LEU A 58 -36.58 16.30 -14.82
N LYS A 59 -36.17 15.15 -14.29
CA LYS A 59 -36.74 14.63 -13.04
C LYS A 59 -36.49 15.59 -11.87
N CYS A 60 -35.33 16.24 -11.82
CA CYS A 60 -35.02 17.26 -10.81
C CYS A 60 -35.83 18.55 -11.01
N LEU A 61 -35.97 19.01 -12.25
CA LEU A 61 -36.49 20.35 -12.58
C LEU A 61 -38.02 20.40 -12.69
N ILE A 62 -38.66 19.34 -13.20
CA ILE A 62 -40.10 19.27 -13.48
C ILE A 62 -40.80 18.03 -12.91
N GLY A 63 -40.06 17.09 -12.29
CA GLY A 63 -40.61 15.95 -11.55
C GLY A 63 -41.09 14.78 -12.42
N GLY A 64 -41.84 13.84 -11.82
CA GLY A 64 -42.21 12.54 -12.44
C GLY A 64 -43.15 12.57 -13.65
N ASN A 65 -43.47 13.75 -14.20
CA ASN A 65 -44.19 13.92 -15.48
C ASN A 65 -43.24 14.44 -16.59
N ALA A 66 -41.93 14.33 -16.40
CA ALA A 66 -40.94 14.73 -17.39
C ALA A 66 -41.14 13.99 -18.72
N PRO A 67 -41.06 14.67 -19.87
CA PRO A 67 -41.03 14.01 -21.16
C PRO A 67 -39.73 13.22 -21.33
N ASP A 68 -39.83 12.11 -22.05
CA ASP A 68 -38.69 11.26 -22.42
C ASP A 68 -37.94 11.89 -23.61
N VAL A 69 -37.16 12.94 -23.32
CA VAL A 69 -36.31 13.66 -24.28
C VAL A 69 -34.95 13.91 -23.66
N PHE A 70 -33.90 13.70 -24.45
CA PHE A 70 -32.54 14.04 -24.06
C PHE A 70 -32.36 15.56 -24.05
N ILE A 71 -31.76 16.09 -22.99
CA ILE A 71 -31.41 17.50 -22.85
C ILE A 71 -29.89 17.61 -23.01
N GLY A 72 -29.42 18.29 -24.06
CA GLY A 72 -27.97 18.46 -24.27
C GLY A 72 -27.35 19.36 -23.20
N PHE A 73 -28.03 20.45 -22.85
CA PHE A 73 -27.65 21.33 -21.75
C PHE A 73 -28.83 22.13 -21.19
N ILE A 74 -28.62 22.67 -20.00
CA ILE A 74 -29.51 23.63 -19.34
C ILE A 74 -28.98 25.04 -19.59
N LEU A 75 -29.84 25.96 -20.04
CA LEU A 75 -29.51 27.39 -20.18
C LEU A 75 -30.31 28.23 -19.18
N VAL A 76 -29.62 28.91 -18.27
CA VAL A 76 -30.19 29.85 -17.31
C VAL A 76 -29.72 31.27 -17.66
N THR A 77 -30.66 32.16 -17.99
CA THR A 77 -30.32 33.54 -18.40
C THR A 77 -30.05 34.49 -17.21
N GLY A 78 -30.48 34.12 -16.01
CA GLY A 78 -30.16 34.80 -14.76
C GLY A 78 -29.12 34.04 -13.92
N ASN A 79 -29.23 34.16 -12.61
CA ASN A 79 -28.42 33.43 -11.64
C ASN A 79 -28.96 32.02 -11.42
N CYS A 80 -28.07 31.07 -11.15
CA CYS A 80 -28.42 29.73 -10.74
C CYS A 80 -27.96 29.50 -9.30
N ARG A 81 -28.87 29.03 -8.44
CA ARG A 81 -28.59 28.56 -7.09
C ARG A 81 -29.05 27.11 -6.97
N GLY A 82 -28.16 26.24 -6.55
CA GLY A 82 -28.48 24.85 -6.21
C GLY A 82 -27.89 24.43 -4.87
N HIS A 83 -28.39 23.32 -4.31
CA HIS A 83 -27.72 22.64 -3.20
C HIS A 83 -26.49 21.89 -3.74
N ASN A 84 -26.68 20.70 -4.29
CA ASN A 84 -25.61 19.95 -4.95
C ASN A 84 -25.91 19.86 -6.45
N ILE A 85 -24.87 19.85 -7.28
CA ILE A 85 -24.95 19.61 -8.72
C ILE A 85 -24.02 18.43 -9.03
N CYS A 86 -24.52 17.37 -9.68
CA CYS A 86 -23.67 16.24 -10.01
C CYS A 86 -24.10 15.46 -11.25
N ASN A 87 -23.21 14.58 -11.75
CA ASN A 87 -23.53 13.47 -12.65
C ASN A 87 -22.60 12.28 -12.37
N ARG A 88 -23.11 11.07 -12.60
CA ARG A 88 -22.34 9.83 -12.55
C ARG A 88 -21.86 9.40 -13.94
N GLU A 89 -22.66 9.64 -14.99
CA GLU A 89 -22.26 9.34 -16.36
C GLU A 89 -21.34 10.45 -16.88
N THR A 90 -20.08 10.11 -17.15
CA THR A 90 -19.08 11.08 -17.60
C THR A 90 -19.02 11.19 -19.12
N ASP A 91 -19.76 10.38 -19.88
CA ASP A 91 -19.82 10.49 -21.34
C ASP A 91 -21.29 10.55 -21.80
N GLY A 92 -21.89 11.74 -21.70
CA GLY A 92 -23.26 11.99 -22.15
C GLY A 92 -24.19 12.70 -21.15
N ALA A 93 -23.67 13.21 -20.02
CA ALA A 93 -24.46 14.02 -19.09
C ALA A 93 -24.81 15.41 -19.63
N THR A 94 -25.85 16.00 -19.05
CA THR A 94 -26.37 17.32 -19.46
C THR A 94 -25.45 18.46 -19.04
N GLY A 95 -25.07 19.34 -19.97
CA GLY A 95 -24.32 20.57 -19.69
C GLY A 95 -25.08 21.62 -18.86
N LEU A 96 -24.37 22.61 -18.32
CA LEU A 96 -24.99 23.74 -17.60
C LEU A 96 -24.37 25.08 -18.02
N VAL A 97 -25.18 25.95 -18.61
CA VAL A 97 -24.80 27.31 -19.02
C VAL A 97 -25.59 28.34 -18.21
N VAL A 98 -24.89 29.19 -17.45
CA VAL A 98 -25.47 30.22 -16.59
C VAL A 98 -24.95 31.60 -17.00
N LEU A 99 -25.83 32.48 -17.46
CA LEU A 99 -25.44 33.83 -17.90
C LEU A 99 -25.28 34.82 -16.73
N GLY A 100 -25.76 34.45 -15.53
CA GLY A 100 -25.52 35.15 -14.27
C GLY A 100 -24.47 34.47 -13.40
N ASN A 101 -24.64 34.54 -12.08
CA ASN A 101 -23.79 33.85 -11.11
C ASN A 101 -24.29 32.43 -10.83
N LEU A 102 -23.38 31.50 -10.58
CA LEU A 102 -23.66 30.15 -10.10
C LEU A 102 -23.28 30.02 -8.63
N ILE A 103 -24.21 29.60 -7.78
CA ILE A 103 -23.96 29.30 -6.37
C ILE A 103 -24.41 27.88 -6.07
N ALA A 104 -23.51 27.05 -5.54
CA ALA A 104 -23.80 25.68 -5.13
C ALA A 104 -23.06 25.32 -3.83
N ASP A 105 -23.53 24.30 -3.11
CA ASP A 105 -22.79 23.71 -2.00
C ASP A 105 -21.66 22.84 -2.51
N ASN A 106 -21.96 21.91 -3.43
CA ASN A 106 -21.01 21.07 -4.14
C ASN A 106 -21.34 21.01 -5.63
N ILE A 107 -20.31 20.89 -6.47
CA ILE A 107 -20.41 20.64 -7.91
C ILE A 107 -19.46 19.47 -8.20
N VAL A 108 -19.99 18.28 -8.48
CA VAL A 108 -19.20 17.06 -8.74
C VAL A 108 -19.63 16.49 -10.07
N VAL A 109 -18.89 16.82 -11.13
CA VAL A 109 -19.32 16.64 -12.52
C VAL A 109 -18.23 16.05 -13.39
N GLY A 110 -18.59 15.51 -14.55
CA GLY A 110 -17.59 15.08 -15.53
C GLY A 110 -18.10 14.90 -16.96
N GLY A 111 -17.26 15.26 -17.93
CA GLY A 111 -17.51 15.11 -19.37
C GLY A 111 -18.32 16.17 -20.11
N GLN A 112 -19.08 17.00 -19.41
CA GLN A 112 -19.86 18.10 -19.98
C GLN A 112 -19.21 19.47 -19.69
N GLU A 113 -19.71 20.56 -20.29
CA GLU A 113 -19.31 21.91 -19.90
C GLU A 113 -20.18 22.48 -18.77
N ILE A 114 -19.51 23.10 -17.80
CA ILE A 114 -20.10 24.06 -16.87
C ILE A 114 -19.63 25.46 -17.28
N TYR A 115 -20.52 26.25 -17.87
CA TYR A 115 -20.26 27.61 -18.32
C TYR A 115 -20.95 28.64 -17.43
N VAL A 116 -20.20 29.62 -16.93
CA VAL A 116 -20.72 30.69 -16.08
C VAL A 116 -20.16 32.05 -16.54
N VAL A 117 -21.03 32.94 -17.02
CA VAL A 117 -20.64 34.30 -17.39
C VAL A 117 -20.33 35.15 -16.15
N GLY A 118 -21.07 34.96 -15.07
CA GLY A 118 -20.84 35.65 -13.81
C GLY A 118 -19.77 34.99 -12.95
N HIS A 119 -19.97 35.03 -11.63
CA HIS A 119 -19.12 34.37 -10.65
C HIS A 119 -19.62 32.96 -10.35
N MET A 120 -18.69 32.02 -10.17
CA MET A 120 -18.98 30.72 -9.58
C MET A 120 -18.58 30.72 -8.10
N THR A 121 -19.52 30.37 -7.23
CA THR A 121 -19.28 30.13 -5.80
C THR A 121 -19.77 28.75 -5.42
N CYS A 122 -18.83 27.82 -5.29
CA CYS A 122 -19.06 26.52 -4.65
C CYS A 122 -18.67 26.62 -3.17
N LYS A 123 -19.51 26.17 -2.23
CA LYS A 123 -19.21 26.34 -0.79
C LYS A 123 -18.17 25.34 -0.28
N GLU A 124 -18.21 24.12 -0.78
CA GLU A 124 -17.31 23.03 -0.39
C GLU A 124 -16.48 22.59 -1.60
N LEU A 125 -16.95 21.59 -2.35
CA LEU A 125 -16.17 20.92 -3.39
C LEU A 125 -16.65 21.29 -4.79
N PHE A 126 -15.75 21.81 -5.62
CA PHE A 126 -15.85 21.66 -7.06
C PHE A 126 -14.92 20.52 -7.50
N TRP A 127 -15.49 19.48 -8.10
CA TRP A 127 -14.77 18.36 -8.72
C TRP A 127 -15.21 18.24 -10.17
N GLY A 128 -14.28 18.47 -11.10
CA GLY A 128 -14.45 18.14 -12.52
C GLY A 128 -13.61 16.91 -12.87
N ASP A 129 -14.22 15.90 -13.49
CA ASP A 129 -13.58 14.67 -13.97
C ASP A 129 -13.76 14.47 -15.49
N TYR A 130 -12.80 13.81 -16.14
CA TYR A 130 -12.87 13.35 -17.54
C TYR A 130 -12.72 14.41 -18.65
N ASN A 131 -11.82 14.12 -19.61
CA ASN A 131 -11.25 15.10 -20.56
C ASN A 131 -12.18 15.67 -21.61
N HIS A 132 -13.39 15.14 -21.75
CA HIS A 132 -14.40 15.69 -22.65
C HIS A 132 -15.07 16.95 -22.09
N GLY A 133 -15.02 17.16 -20.76
CA GLY A 133 -15.68 18.28 -20.11
C GLY A 133 -14.79 19.49 -19.84
N ASN A 134 -15.42 20.64 -19.58
CA ASN A 134 -14.72 21.91 -19.36
C ASN A 134 -15.42 22.79 -18.32
N LEU A 135 -14.63 23.43 -17.45
CA LEU A 135 -15.08 24.54 -16.61
C LEU A 135 -14.70 25.88 -17.25
N ASN A 136 -15.71 26.64 -17.66
CA ASN A 136 -15.54 27.98 -18.23
C ASN A 136 -16.26 29.02 -17.36
N VAL A 137 -15.49 29.86 -16.64
CA VAL A 137 -16.06 30.93 -15.80
C VAL A 137 -15.44 32.26 -16.19
N GLU A 138 -16.23 33.21 -16.69
CA GLU A 138 -15.72 34.53 -17.08
C GLU A 138 -15.43 35.43 -15.87
N GLY A 139 -16.22 35.31 -14.79
CA GLY A 139 -15.99 36.02 -13.53
C GLY A 139 -15.08 35.25 -12.56
N ALA A 140 -15.10 35.61 -11.28
CA ALA A 140 -14.32 34.95 -10.23
C ALA A 140 -14.80 33.52 -9.92
N ILE A 141 -13.85 32.64 -9.62
CA ILE A 141 -14.08 31.27 -9.14
C ILE A 141 -13.79 31.23 -7.64
N ARG A 142 -14.75 30.73 -6.87
CA ARG A 142 -14.58 30.46 -5.43
C ARG A 142 -15.05 29.05 -5.13
N ALA A 143 -14.19 28.25 -4.55
CA ALA A 143 -14.51 26.95 -3.98
C ALA A 143 -13.65 26.75 -2.73
N LYS A 144 -14.07 25.92 -1.77
CA LYS A 144 -13.16 25.57 -0.67
C LYS A 144 -12.08 24.60 -1.16
N VAL A 145 -12.50 23.63 -1.97
CA VAL A 145 -11.64 22.67 -2.66
C VAL A 145 -11.94 22.74 -4.14
N LEU A 146 -10.88 22.89 -4.95
CA LEU A 146 -10.91 22.68 -6.39
C LEU A 146 -10.19 21.36 -6.67
N MET A 147 -10.91 20.38 -7.22
CA MET A 147 -10.34 19.10 -7.65
C MET A 147 -10.58 18.92 -9.14
N ILE A 148 -9.51 18.77 -9.91
CA ILE A 148 -9.53 18.67 -11.36
C ILE A 148 -8.82 17.39 -11.75
N THR A 149 -9.58 16.37 -12.14
CA THR A 149 -9.07 15.05 -12.49
C THR A 149 -9.30 14.80 -13.97
N ASP A 150 -8.31 15.11 -14.81
CA ASP A 150 -8.46 15.03 -16.27
C ASP A 150 -9.61 15.91 -16.83
N TYR A 151 -9.97 17.05 -16.22
CA TYR A 151 -11.08 17.92 -16.69
C TYR A 151 -10.56 19.27 -17.19
N GLY A 152 -11.12 19.78 -18.29
CA GLY A 152 -10.62 20.99 -18.94
C GLY A 152 -10.85 22.27 -18.12
N VAL A 153 -9.80 23.09 -17.99
CA VAL A 153 -9.83 24.40 -17.33
C VAL A 153 -8.95 25.41 -18.07
N ASP A 154 -9.13 26.71 -17.78
CA ASP A 154 -8.20 27.75 -18.19
C ASP A 154 -6.84 27.58 -17.48
N PHE A 155 -5.90 26.93 -18.15
CA PHE A 155 -4.60 26.55 -17.60
C PHE A 155 -3.78 27.74 -17.08
N GLU A 156 -3.72 28.85 -17.82
CA GLU A 156 -2.95 30.04 -17.42
C GLU A 156 -3.55 30.68 -16.16
N ARG A 157 -4.88 30.70 -16.08
CA ARG A 157 -5.59 31.21 -14.91
C ARG A 157 -5.42 30.33 -13.67
N PHE A 158 -5.52 29.01 -13.81
CA PHE A 158 -5.36 28.07 -12.69
C PHE A 158 -3.91 28.05 -12.17
N THR A 159 -2.92 28.13 -13.06
CA THR A 159 -1.51 28.21 -12.65
C THR A 159 -1.14 29.55 -11.99
N SER A 160 -1.69 30.66 -12.47
CA SER A 160 -1.43 31.99 -11.89
C SER A 160 -2.28 32.30 -10.64
N GLY A 161 -3.39 31.59 -10.44
CA GLY A 161 -4.39 31.86 -9.41
C GLY A 161 -5.22 33.12 -9.67
N GLU A 162 -5.22 33.64 -10.90
CA GLU A 162 -5.93 34.87 -11.24
C GLU A 162 -7.45 34.70 -11.03
N HIS A 163 -8.04 35.56 -10.19
CA HIS A 163 -9.46 35.53 -9.86
C HIS A 163 -9.98 34.15 -9.38
N ILE A 164 -9.11 33.34 -8.77
CA ILE A 164 -9.46 32.07 -8.12
C ILE A 164 -9.24 32.23 -6.61
N THR A 165 -10.18 31.73 -5.82
CA THR A 165 -10.03 31.64 -4.36
C THR A 165 -10.35 30.21 -3.94
N THR A 166 -9.34 29.49 -3.44
CA THR A 166 -9.48 28.15 -2.90
C THR A 166 -8.58 27.95 -1.68
N GLU A 167 -8.96 27.04 -0.77
CA GLU A 167 -8.12 26.59 0.34
C GLU A 167 -7.24 25.40 -0.06
N CYS A 168 -7.68 24.60 -1.04
CA CYS A 168 -6.97 23.43 -1.56
C CYS A 168 -7.19 23.30 -3.07
N LEU A 169 -6.12 23.01 -3.81
CA LEU A 169 -6.16 22.68 -5.25
C LEU A 169 -5.53 21.29 -5.42
N LEU A 170 -6.33 20.34 -5.92
CA LEU A 170 -5.91 18.99 -6.27
C LEU A 170 -6.08 18.88 -7.79
N TRP A 171 -4.97 18.91 -8.53
CA TRP A 171 -5.03 19.00 -9.98
C TRP A 171 -4.03 18.04 -10.62
N ASP A 172 -4.53 17.08 -11.39
CA ASP A 172 -3.73 16.02 -12.00
C ASP A 172 -2.60 16.59 -12.89
N GLU A 173 -2.86 17.66 -13.65
CA GLU A 173 -1.90 18.16 -14.66
C GLU A 173 -0.64 18.82 -14.08
N ILE A 174 -0.65 19.11 -12.79
CA ILE A 174 0.51 19.66 -12.07
C ILE A 174 1.04 18.71 -11.00
N ALA A 175 0.36 17.58 -10.78
CA ALA A 175 0.75 16.56 -9.83
C ALA A 175 1.65 15.52 -10.50
N ASP A 176 2.58 14.95 -9.74
CA ASP A 176 3.35 13.78 -10.17
C ASP A 176 2.89 12.50 -9.44
N THR A 177 3.46 11.34 -9.79
CA THR A 177 3.09 10.08 -9.10
C THR A 177 3.48 10.10 -7.63
N ASP A 178 4.53 10.83 -7.24
CA ASP A 178 4.89 10.96 -5.83
C ASP A 178 3.79 11.69 -5.04
N ASP A 179 3.10 12.66 -5.66
CA ASP A 179 1.95 13.35 -5.10
C ASP A 179 0.74 12.41 -4.95
N PHE A 180 0.38 11.64 -5.99
CA PHE A 180 -0.73 10.69 -5.88
C PHE A 180 -0.44 9.58 -4.89
N GLU A 181 0.81 9.14 -4.76
CA GLU A 181 1.22 8.17 -3.73
C GLU A 181 1.18 8.75 -2.30
N ASN A 182 1.11 10.08 -2.12
CA ASN A 182 0.94 10.68 -0.81
C ASN A 182 -0.56 10.73 -0.44
N PRO A 183 -1.02 9.99 0.59
CA PRO A 183 -2.43 10.03 0.98
C PRO A 183 -2.82 11.34 1.69
N GLU A 184 -1.85 12.13 2.16
CA GLU A 184 -2.09 13.27 3.03
C GLU A 184 -2.99 14.36 2.41
N PRO A 185 -2.79 14.80 1.16
CA PRO A 185 -3.62 15.86 0.57
C PRO A 185 -5.11 15.47 0.55
N ILE A 186 -5.41 14.21 0.26
CA ILE A 186 -6.78 13.68 0.31
C ILE A 186 -7.27 13.51 1.75
N GLN A 187 -6.47 12.90 2.63
CA GLN A 187 -6.85 12.65 4.04
C GLN A 187 -7.09 13.92 4.85
N SER A 188 -6.36 14.99 4.54
CA SER A 188 -6.47 16.31 5.19
C SER A 188 -7.61 17.17 4.63
N THR A 189 -8.15 16.80 3.46
CA THR A 189 -9.20 17.53 2.75
C THR A 189 -10.57 16.90 2.97
N PHE A 190 -10.69 15.59 2.70
CA PHE A 190 -11.96 14.85 2.76
C PHE A 190 -12.22 14.24 4.14
N LEU A 191 -13.49 14.04 4.49
CA LEU A 191 -13.85 13.25 5.66
C LEU A 191 -13.39 11.78 5.48
N PRO A 192 -12.91 11.10 6.56
CA PRO A 192 -12.27 9.79 6.46
C PRO A 192 -13.09 8.73 5.74
N GLU A 193 -14.42 8.76 5.86
CA GLU A 193 -15.32 7.79 5.23
C GLU A 193 -15.30 7.82 3.70
N PHE A 194 -14.86 8.94 3.10
CA PHE A 194 -14.76 9.13 1.65
C PHE A 194 -13.38 8.82 1.09
N VAL A 195 -12.38 8.59 1.95
CA VAL A 195 -11.03 8.21 1.54
C VAL A 195 -11.00 6.69 1.32
N ALA A 196 -10.51 6.25 0.17
CA ALA A 196 -10.35 4.84 -0.14
C ALA A 196 -9.33 4.19 0.80
N GLU A 197 -9.58 2.94 1.21
CA GLU A 197 -8.61 2.19 2.00
C GLU A 197 -7.40 1.81 1.13
N GLU A 198 -6.19 1.75 1.71
CA GLU A 198 -4.94 1.54 0.94
C GLU A 198 -4.96 0.22 0.12
N ILE A 199 -5.71 -0.77 0.61
CA ILE A 199 -5.92 -2.08 -0.04
C ILE A 199 -7.00 -2.08 -1.12
N GLU A 200 -7.88 -1.07 -1.13
CA GLU A 200 -8.96 -0.90 -2.12
C GLU A 200 -8.50 -0.06 -3.32
N VAL A 201 -7.37 0.64 -3.20
CA VAL A 201 -6.76 1.43 -4.28
C VAL A 201 -6.14 0.47 -5.30
N ILE A 202 -6.68 0.51 -6.52
CA ILE A 202 -6.31 -0.32 -7.69
C ILE A 202 -4.85 -0.04 -8.09
N ASP A 203 -4.24 -0.98 -8.83
CA ASP A 203 -2.89 -0.82 -9.36
C ASP A 203 -2.78 0.45 -10.21
N ASP A 204 -1.74 1.22 -9.88
CA ASP A 204 -1.33 2.52 -10.39
C ASP A 204 -2.22 3.75 -10.04
N LEU A 205 -1.68 4.60 -9.15
CA LEU A 205 -2.23 5.89 -8.80
C LEU A 205 -1.80 6.96 -9.82
N TYR A 206 -2.73 7.39 -10.67
CA TYR A 206 -2.47 8.43 -11.69
C TYR A 206 -3.35 9.66 -11.51
N SER A 207 -4.29 9.64 -10.57
CA SER A 207 -5.21 10.75 -10.33
C SER A 207 -5.57 10.88 -8.85
N TRP A 208 -5.89 12.11 -8.43
CA TRP A 208 -6.40 12.36 -7.08
C TRP A 208 -7.70 11.59 -6.79
N LYS A 209 -8.51 11.27 -7.81
CA LYS A 209 -9.76 10.52 -7.63
C LYS A 209 -9.54 9.07 -7.20
N ASP A 210 -8.39 8.50 -7.50
CA ASP A 210 -8.09 7.09 -7.21
C ASP A 210 -8.02 6.81 -5.70
N ARG A 211 -7.93 7.87 -4.88
CA ARG A 211 -7.96 7.81 -3.42
C ARG A 211 -9.34 8.08 -2.80
N LEU A 212 -10.39 8.19 -3.60
CA LEU A 212 -11.72 8.50 -3.13
C LEU A 212 -12.71 7.37 -3.38
N ASN A 213 -13.60 7.17 -2.42
CA ASN A 213 -14.72 6.25 -2.58
C ASN A 213 -15.86 6.96 -3.32
N TYR A 214 -15.87 6.82 -4.65
CA TYR A 214 -16.85 7.45 -5.54
C TYR A 214 -18.29 7.17 -5.10
N CYS A 215 -18.65 5.92 -4.82
CA CYS A 215 -20.00 5.55 -4.41
C CYS A 215 -20.49 6.32 -3.18
N LYS A 216 -19.65 6.39 -2.12
CA LYS A 216 -20.00 7.10 -0.89
C LYS A 216 -20.11 8.62 -1.08
N ILE A 217 -19.30 9.20 -1.97
CA ILE A 217 -19.39 10.63 -2.30
C ILE A 217 -20.77 10.95 -2.89
N PHE A 218 -21.24 10.17 -3.87
CA PHE A 218 -22.54 10.43 -4.48
C PHE A 218 -23.71 10.18 -3.52
N GLU A 219 -23.65 9.16 -2.66
CA GLU A 219 -24.63 8.96 -1.60
C GLU A 219 -24.70 10.15 -0.62
N ALA A 220 -23.54 10.76 -0.33
CA ALA A 220 -23.46 11.96 0.49
C ALA A 220 -24.03 13.19 -0.23
N LEU A 221 -23.79 13.35 -1.53
CA LEU A 221 -24.39 14.42 -2.35
C LEU A 221 -25.93 14.31 -2.38
N GLU A 222 -26.48 13.11 -2.59
CA GLU A 222 -27.92 12.85 -2.59
C GLU A 222 -28.57 13.13 -1.22
N SER A 223 -27.84 12.87 -0.13
CA SER A 223 -28.32 13.10 1.24
C SER A 223 -27.96 14.45 1.84
N GLY A 224 -27.26 15.32 1.09
CA GLY A 224 -26.85 16.65 1.55
C GLY A 224 -25.85 16.66 2.70
N LYS A 225 -25.02 15.61 2.82
CA LYS A 225 -23.98 15.52 3.83
C LYS A 225 -22.71 16.27 3.38
N PRO A 226 -21.96 16.88 4.32
CA PRO A 226 -20.68 17.51 3.98
C PRO A 226 -19.68 16.46 3.50
N LEU A 227 -18.85 16.83 2.52
CA LEU A 227 -17.79 15.98 1.98
C LEU A 227 -16.42 16.36 2.57
N ILE A 228 -16.25 17.65 2.83
CA ILE A 228 -14.98 18.28 3.15
C ILE A 228 -14.90 18.52 4.66
N ARG A 229 -13.70 18.37 5.22
CA ARG A 229 -13.45 18.70 6.63
C ARG A 229 -13.75 20.17 6.91
N GLU A 230 -14.23 20.48 8.12
CA GLU A 230 -14.52 21.86 8.53
C GLU A 230 -13.29 22.75 8.42
N LYS A 231 -12.10 22.22 8.76
CA LYS A 231 -10.81 22.83 8.50
C LYS A 231 -9.99 21.86 7.65
N ILE A 232 -9.50 22.36 6.52
CA ILE A 232 -8.47 21.65 5.77
C ILE A 232 -7.19 21.81 6.59
N GLU A 233 -6.73 20.70 7.15
CA GLU A 233 -5.45 20.66 7.82
C GLU A 233 -4.41 20.82 6.71
N LYS A 234 -3.97 22.06 6.43
CA LYS A 234 -2.87 22.29 5.49
C LYS A 234 -1.78 21.30 5.81
N GLU A 235 -1.24 20.67 4.76
CA GLU A 235 -0.13 19.71 4.82
C GLU A 235 0.64 19.90 6.12
N SER A 236 0.75 18.82 6.89
CA SER A 236 1.81 18.67 7.86
C SER A 236 3.12 18.76 7.08
N LYS A 237 3.52 20.01 6.75
CA LYS A 237 4.72 20.41 6.02
C LYS A 237 5.77 19.36 6.28
N GLU A 238 6.06 18.49 5.29
CA GLU A 238 6.98 17.34 5.38
C GLU A 238 7.77 17.40 6.68
N THR A 239 7.22 16.85 7.78
CA THR A 239 7.62 17.18 9.18
C THR A 239 8.84 18.10 9.28
N ALA A 240 8.65 19.42 9.11
CA ALA A 240 9.73 20.34 8.70
C ALA A 240 11.09 19.95 9.31
N ILE A 241 12.02 19.49 8.46
CA ILE A 241 13.24 18.79 8.90
C ILE A 241 13.91 19.61 10.01
N PRO A 242 14.00 19.08 11.24
CA PRO A 242 14.52 19.84 12.37
C PRO A 242 15.95 20.28 12.10
N PHE A 243 16.17 21.60 12.15
CA PHE A 243 17.51 22.14 12.00
C PHE A 243 18.39 21.67 13.15
N PHE A 244 19.43 20.89 12.82
CA PHE A 244 20.26 20.22 13.82
C PHE A 244 21.18 21.18 14.56
N PHE A 245 21.49 22.36 14.01
CA PHE A 245 22.40 23.34 14.60
C PHE A 245 21.67 24.41 15.42
N THR A 246 22.41 25.33 16.07
CA THR A 246 21.74 26.40 16.85
C THR A 246 21.25 27.54 15.99
N ASP A 247 21.98 27.81 14.92
CA ASP A 247 21.79 28.87 13.94
C ASP A 247 22.65 28.55 12.72
N ASP A 248 22.60 29.38 11.69
CA ASP A 248 23.40 29.25 10.47
C ASP A 248 24.78 29.93 10.56
N ALA A 249 25.20 30.37 11.76
CA ALA A 249 26.44 31.12 11.92
C ALA A 249 27.68 30.22 11.84
N ILE A 250 28.75 30.74 11.23
CA ILE A 250 30.08 30.11 11.31
C ILE A 250 30.61 30.34 12.73
N SER A 251 30.54 29.31 13.56
CA SER A 251 30.89 29.38 14.98
C SER A 251 31.61 28.14 15.48
N ALA A 252 32.41 28.27 16.55
CA ALA A 252 33.07 27.14 17.20
C ALA A 252 32.05 26.10 17.70
N LYS A 253 30.88 26.57 18.16
CA LYS A 253 29.79 25.72 18.63
C LYS A 253 29.23 24.87 17.50
N ASN A 254 28.89 25.47 16.36
CA ASN A 254 28.37 24.72 15.21
C ASN A 254 29.43 23.79 14.60
N LEU A 255 30.70 24.21 14.59
CA LEU A 255 31.81 23.36 14.11
C LEU A 255 32.01 22.11 14.98
N GLN A 256 31.84 22.20 16.30
CA GLN A 256 31.96 21.04 17.19
C GLN A 256 30.71 20.15 17.17
N ARG A 257 29.55 20.73 16.85
CA ARG A 257 28.24 20.05 16.85
C ARG A 257 28.14 18.92 15.83
N PHE A 258 28.95 18.92 14.77
CA PHE A 258 29.07 17.76 13.89
C PHE A 258 29.46 16.47 14.62
N GLY A 259 30.14 16.56 15.77
CA GLY A 259 30.47 15.38 16.59
C GLY A 259 29.34 14.88 17.50
N ASP A 260 28.21 15.58 17.55
CA ASP A 260 27.08 15.20 18.42
C ASP A 260 26.16 14.13 17.78
N SER A 261 26.47 13.68 16.55
CA SER A 261 25.73 12.65 15.83
C SER A 261 26.64 11.52 15.30
N ASN A 262 26.06 10.33 15.21
CA ASN A 262 26.63 9.16 14.54
C ASN A 262 26.81 9.32 13.02
N VAL A 263 26.24 10.36 12.39
CA VAL A 263 26.45 10.67 10.96
C VAL A 263 27.93 10.93 10.67
N LEU A 264 28.64 11.68 11.53
CA LEU A 264 30.10 11.87 11.40
C LEU A 264 30.87 10.88 12.26
N MET A 265 30.39 10.58 13.47
CA MET A 265 31.16 9.82 14.45
C MET A 265 31.10 8.29 14.24
N GLY A 266 30.15 7.79 13.45
CA GLY A 266 29.83 6.37 13.36
C GLY A 266 29.29 5.80 14.67
N PHE A 267 29.14 4.48 14.73
CA PHE A 267 28.60 3.78 15.90
C PHE A 267 29.66 3.25 16.88
N ALA A 268 30.89 3.03 16.43
CA ALA A 268 32.01 2.56 17.27
C ALA A 268 33.21 3.53 17.23
N PRO A 269 33.06 4.79 17.69
CA PRO A 269 34.12 5.79 17.60
C PRO A 269 35.34 5.41 18.46
N GLN A 270 36.52 5.31 17.85
CA GLN A 270 37.77 5.02 18.56
C GLN A 270 38.62 6.28 18.75
N LYS A 271 39.08 6.54 19.97
CA LYS A 271 39.91 7.72 20.28
C LYS A 271 41.20 7.73 19.46
N GLY A 272 41.49 8.86 18.81
CA GLY A 272 42.65 9.05 17.95
C GLY A 272 42.44 8.63 16.49
N GLN A 273 41.29 8.04 16.15
CA GLN A 273 40.91 7.77 14.76
C GLN A 273 40.42 9.05 14.10
N GLU A 274 40.81 9.25 12.85
CA GLU A 274 40.30 10.31 11.99
C GLU A 274 38.97 9.86 11.36
N GLN A 275 37.94 10.71 11.46
CA GLN A 275 36.64 10.53 10.81
C GLN A 275 36.44 11.61 9.78
N VAL A 276 35.93 11.19 8.63
CA VAL A 276 35.72 12.04 7.47
C VAL A 276 34.31 11.82 6.94
N LEU A 277 33.60 12.92 6.71
CA LEU A 277 32.38 12.94 5.91
C LEU A 277 32.66 13.76 4.66
N GLU A 278 32.58 13.16 3.48
CA GLU A 278 32.88 13.83 2.22
C GLU A 278 31.91 13.46 1.10
N TYR A 279 31.51 14.46 0.32
CA TYR A 279 30.56 14.29 -0.78
C TYR A 279 30.58 15.47 -1.75
N TRP A 280 30.06 15.25 -2.94
CA TRP A 280 29.79 16.28 -3.94
C TRP A 280 28.31 16.66 -3.93
N GLU A 281 28.04 17.95 -4.11
CA GLU A 281 26.72 18.50 -4.42
C GLU A 281 26.87 19.40 -5.65
N GLY A 282 26.45 18.89 -6.80
CA GLY A 282 26.72 19.52 -8.09
C GLY A 282 28.21 19.87 -8.22
N ASP A 283 28.49 21.15 -8.39
CA ASP A 283 29.85 21.67 -8.59
C ASP A 283 30.67 21.86 -7.29
N SER A 284 30.10 21.57 -6.11
CA SER A 284 30.74 21.83 -4.82
C SER A 284 31.09 20.54 -4.09
N PHE A 285 32.31 20.46 -3.58
CA PHE A 285 32.78 19.36 -2.73
C PHE A 285 32.81 19.81 -1.27
N TYR A 286 32.29 18.97 -0.37
CA TYR A 286 32.29 19.17 1.07
C TYR A 286 33.14 18.11 1.74
N ARG A 287 33.88 18.50 2.78
CA ARG A 287 34.53 17.58 3.70
C ARG A 287 34.43 18.10 5.13
N VAL A 288 33.96 17.26 6.04
CA VAL A 288 34.01 17.49 7.49
C VAL A 288 34.94 16.45 8.09
N LEU A 289 35.92 16.92 8.86
CA LEU A 289 37.02 16.12 9.41
C LEU A 289 37.08 16.29 10.91
N VAL A 290 37.29 15.20 11.65
CA VAL A 290 37.58 15.23 13.10
C VAL A 290 38.50 14.08 13.50
N GLU A 291 39.45 14.35 14.40
CA GLU A 291 40.14 13.30 15.17
C GLU A 291 39.34 13.03 16.46
N ILE A 292 38.82 11.80 16.59
CA ILE A 292 37.96 11.41 17.71
C ILE A 292 38.68 11.61 19.05
N GLY A 293 38.01 12.30 19.97
CA GLY A 293 38.54 12.62 21.30
C GLY A 293 39.46 13.84 21.34
N GLN A 294 39.62 14.57 20.23
CA GLN A 294 40.27 15.89 20.17
C GLN A 294 39.24 16.99 19.86
N PRO A 295 38.70 17.71 20.85
CA PRO A 295 37.62 18.70 20.64
C PRO A 295 37.96 19.87 19.70
N PHE A 296 39.24 20.07 19.37
CA PHE A 296 39.74 21.16 18.53
C PHE A 296 40.39 20.65 17.23
N SER A 297 40.12 19.41 16.81
CA SER A 297 40.58 18.86 15.52
C SER A 297 39.59 19.09 14.38
N TYR A 298 38.37 19.55 14.67
CA TYR A 298 37.33 19.77 13.66
C TYR A 298 37.77 20.73 12.54
N CYS A 299 37.52 20.30 11.30
CA CYS A 299 37.78 21.08 10.11
C CYS A 299 36.65 20.85 9.10
N VAL A 300 36.10 21.93 8.56
CA VAL A 300 35.21 21.91 7.40
C VAL A 300 35.98 22.47 6.21
N TYR A 301 36.04 21.73 5.12
CA TYR A 301 36.60 22.14 3.85
C TYR A 301 35.49 22.16 2.80
N VAL A 302 35.42 23.23 2.02
CA VAL A 302 34.50 23.34 0.89
C VAL A 302 35.26 23.81 -0.33
N GLN A 303 35.05 23.15 -1.46
CA GLN A 303 35.67 23.47 -2.74
C GLN A 303 34.61 23.67 -3.81
N TYR A 304 34.84 24.62 -4.73
CA TYR A 304 34.04 24.82 -5.93
C TYR A 304 34.88 24.49 -7.16
N LYS A 305 34.47 23.46 -7.91
CA LYS A 305 35.17 22.96 -9.10
C LYS A 305 36.68 22.84 -8.87
N GLN A 306 37.48 23.16 -9.88
CA GLN A 306 38.91 23.37 -9.77
C GLN A 306 39.27 24.86 -9.72
N GLU A 307 38.45 25.68 -9.04
CA GLU A 307 38.65 27.13 -9.03
C GLU A 307 39.12 27.64 -7.68
N HIS A 308 38.42 27.27 -6.60
CA HIS A 308 38.74 27.76 -5.27
C HIS A 308 38.23 26.85 -4.15
N ALA A 309 38.81 27.03 -2.97
CA ALA A 309 38.38 26.36 -1.76
C ALA A 309 38.43 27.28 -0.54
N CYS A 310 37.58 26.99 0.44
CA CYS A 310 37.55 27.61 1.74
C CYS A 310 37.59 26.54 2.83
N MET A 311 38.09 26.90 4.01
CA MET A 311 38.06 26.01 5.17
C MET A 311 37.74 26.77 6.46
N VAL A 312 37.10 26.09 7.40
CA VAL A 312 36.78 26.54 8.76
C VAL A 312 37.40 25.53 9.73
N TYR A 313 38.25 25.98 10.64
CA TYR A 313 39.02 25.08 11.51
C TYR A 313 39.44 25.75 12.81
N PHE A 314 39.93 24.96 13.76
CA PHE A 314 40.56 25.50 14.97
C PHE A 314 42.06 25.74 14.73
N SER A 315 42.48 27.01 14.84
CA SER A 315 43.89 27.39 14.82
C SER A 315 44.46 27.45 16.24
N ASN A 316 45.67 26.94 16.43
CA ASN A 316 46.42 27.11 17.68
C ASN A 316 46.94 28.54 17.77
N HIS A 317 46.32 29.35 18.62
CA HIS A 317 46.77 30.70 18.88
C HIS A 317 47.96 30.63 19.84
N LYS A 318 49.13 31.11 19.40
CA LYS A 318 50.25 31.36 20.32
C LYS A 318 49.79 32.45 21.28
N GLY A 319 49.56 32.05 22.52
CA GLY A 319 49.20 32.95 23.60
C GLY A 319 50.30 33.96 23.92
N GLY A 320 49.98 34.93 24.77
CA GLY A 320 50.94 35.89 25.33
C GLY A 320 52.06 35.21 26.12
N LEU A 321 53.06 35.99 26.56
CA LEU A 321 54.26 35.48 27.24
C LEU A 321 53.93 34.57 28.45
N TRP A 322 52.88 34.89 29.20
CA TRP A 322 52.39 34.13 30.36
C TRP A 322 51.73 32.79 29.99
N GLU A 323 51.03 32.72 28.85
CA GLU A 323 50.35 31.50 28.39
C GLU A 323 51.35 30.48 27.82
N ARG A 324 52.44 30.96 27.20
CA ARG A 324 53.57 30.12 26.77
C ARG A 324 54.32 29.48 27.95
N ILE A 325 54.36 30.15 29.10
CA ILE A 325 55.00 29.63 30.32
C ILE A 325 54.14 28.54 30.98
N MET A 326 52.80 28.62 30.88
CA MET A 326 51.89 27.61 31.44
C MET A 326 51.58 26.42 30.52
N GLY A 327 52.10 26.40 29.28
CA GLY A 327 51.90 25.30 28.34
C GLY A 327 50.46 25.08 27.87
N LYS A 328 49.53 26.00 28.14
CA LYS A 328 48.12 25.89 27.73
C LYS A 328 47.98 26.33 26.27
N LYS A 329 47.57 25.41 25.40
CA LYS A 329 47.18 25.72 24.01
C LYS A 329 45.82 26.41 24.01
N HIS A 330 45.71 27.53 23.32
CA HIS A 330 44.44 28.24 23.12
C HIS A 330 44.02 28.09 21.67
N TYR A 331 42.86 27.48 21.44
CA TYR A 331 42.32 27.29 20.10
C TYR A 331 41.30 28.40 19.79
N LYS A 332 41.38 28.96 18.59
CA LYS A 332 40.39 29.91 18.07
C LYS A 332 39.92 29.47 16.70
N LEU A 333 38.64 29.70 16.43
CA LEU A 333 38.07 29.50 15.11
C LEU A 333 38.81 30.39 14.10
N ALA A 334 39.26 29.79 13.02
CA ALA A 334 39.89 30.45 11.90
C ALA A 334 39.22 30.00 10.60
N MET A 335 39.30 30.86 9.60
CA MET A 335 38.82 30.59 8.26
C MET A 335 39.95 30.88 7.29
N ALA A 336 40.12 30.05 6.27
CA ALA A 336 41.10 30.27 5.22
C ALA A 336 40.48 30.02 3.84
N PHE A 337 41.09 30.61 2.81
CA PHE A 337 40.71 30.41 1.41
C PHE A 337 41.96 30.23 0.55
N ARG A 338 41.78 29.61 -0.62
CA ARG A 338 42.82 29.52 -1.64
C ARG A 338 42.22 29.50 -3.03
N GLN A 339 43.01 29.88 -4.02
CA GLN A 339 42.79 29.43 -5.40
C GLN A 339 43.17 27.95 -5.49
N PHE A 340 42.34 27.15 -6.15
CA PHE A 340 42.58 25.72 -6.32
C PHE A 340 43.09 25.47 -7.75
N PRO A 341 44.00 24.50 -8.00
CA PRO A 341 44.63 23.60 -7.02
C PRO A 341 45.88 24.15 -6.31
N ASP A 342 46.57 25.14 -6.90
CA ASP A 342 47.96 25.46 -6.55
C ASP A 342 48.15 26.70 -5.66
N GLY A 343 47.07 27.37 -5.24
CA GLY A 343 47.15 28.57 -4.42
C GLY A 343 47.48 28.27 -2.95
N ASP A 344 48.26 29.16 -2.34
CA ASP A 344 48.51 29.15 -0.90
C ASP A 344 47.23 29.42 -0.09
N TRP A 345 47.15 28.82 1.10
CA TRP A 345 46.09 29.12 2.06
C TRP A 345 46.29 30.50 2.68
N LEU A 346 45.33 31.40 2.43
CA LEU A 346 45.29 32.76 2.96
C LEU A 346 44.18 32.89 4.00
N LEU A 347 44.36 33.78 4.99
CA LEU A 347 43.37 34.02 6.03
C LEU A 347 42.10 34.67 5.44
N LEU A 348 40.94 34.05 5.65
CA LEU A 348 39.65 34.61 5.28
C LEU A 348 39.12 35.51 6.42
N ASN A 349 39.42 36.81 6.31
CA ASN A 349 38.94 37.85 7.24
C ASN A 349 38.12 38.91 6.48
N ASN A 350 37.74 40.01 7.14
CA ASN A 350 36.94 41.06 6.53
C ASN A 350 37.60 41.75 5.31
N ASN A 351 38.92 41.63 5.16
CA ASN A 351 39.68 42.18 4.04
C ASN A 351 39.85 41.19 2.87
N ALA A 352 39.42 39.94 3.04
CA ALA A 352 39.48 38.94 1.98
C ALA A 352 38.46 39.23 0.86
N PRO A 353 38.73 38.78 -0.39
CA PRO A 353 37.86 39.08 -1.51
C PRO A 353 36.42 38.61 -1.26
N LEU A 354 35.46 39.44 -1.66
CA LEU A 354 34.04 39.24 -1.36
C LEU A 354 33.53 37.88 -1.87
N THR A 355 34.02 37.43 -3.02
CA THR A 355 33.67 36.13 -3.63
C THR A 355 33.85 34.96 -2.65
N TYR A 356 35.01 34.85 -2.00
CA TYR A 356 35.27 33.76 -1.05
C TYR A 356 34.43 33.87 0.23
N ARG A 357 34.17 35.11 0.69
CA ARG A 357 33.34 35.34 1.88
C ARG A 357 31.87 34.95 1.64
N LEU A 358 31.33 35.33 0.48
CA LEU A 358 29.97 34.94 0.09
C LEU A 358 29.88 33.44 -0.19
N PHE A 359 30.87 32.88 -0.88
CA PHE A 359 30.96 31.45 -1.16
C PHE A 359 30.95 30.62 0.12
N LEU A 360 31.84 30.93 1.08
CA LEU A 360 31.89 30.18 2.34
C LEU A 360 30.59 30.33 3.12
N LYS A 361 30.00 31.53 3.18
CA LYS A 361 28.74 31.75 3.91
C LYS A 361 27.60 30.93 3.32
N ASP A 362 27.44 30.96 2.00
CA ASP A 362 26.40 30.20 1.29
C ASP A 362 26.59 28.69 1.48
N ARG A 363 27.81 28.18 1.24
CA ARG A 363 28.11 26.76 1.36
C ARG A 363 28.09 26.24 2.79
N TRP A 364 28.48 27.07 3.76
CA TRP A 364 28.33 26.72 5.17
C TRP A 364 26.86 26.49 5.52
N LYS A 365 25.97 27.40 5.12
CA LYS A 365 24.54 27.26 5.35
C LYS A 365 23.99 25.96 4.74
N LYS A 366 24.30 25.68 3.47
CA LYS A 366 23.90 24.43 2.80
C LYS A 366 24.44 23.18 3.50
N LEU A 367 25.70 23.19 3.93
CA LEU A 367 26.26 22.07 4.69
C LEU A 367 25.48 21.81 5.99
N LEU A 368 25.08 22.86 6.71
CA LEU A 368 24.29 22.71 7.93
C LEU A 368 22.89 22.16 7.65
N GLU A 369 22.25 22.60 6.56
CA GLU A 369 20.96 22.06 6.08
C GLU A 369 21.09 20.58 5.74
N HIS A 370 22.05 20.23 4.88
CA HIS A 370 22.31 18.85 4.46
C HIS A 370 22.63 17.93 5.63
N TYR A 371 23.48 18.38 6.57
CA TYR A 371 23.81 17.58 7.73
C TYR A 371 22.60 17.42 8.67
N SER A 372 21.73 18.42 8.75
CA SER A 372 20.47 18.30 9.51
C SER A 372 19.56 17.23 8.91
N GLU A 373 19.46 17.18 7.58
CA GLU A 373 18.73 16.13 6.85
C GLU A 373 19.33 14.75 7.10
N MET A 374 20.65 14.60 7.00
CA MET A 374 21.34 13.33 7.28
C MET A 374 21.03 12.83 8.71
N VAL A 375 21.08 13.72 9.71
CA VAL A 375 20.74 13.37 11.10
C VAL A 375 19.27 12.97 11.23
N TRP A 376 18.37 13.67 10.53
CA TRP A 376 16.95 13.40 10.59
C TRP A 376 16.59 12.07 9.92
N TYR A 377 17.00 11.86 8.68
CA TYR A 377 16.77 10.61 7.94
C TYR A 377 17.38 9.43 8.67
N ARG A 378 18.56 9.59 9.29
CA ARG A 378 19.14 8.51 10.09
C ARG A 378 18.24 8.10 11.24
N LYS A 379 17.69 9.08 11.96
CA LYS A 379 16.75 8.82 13.07
C LYS A 379 15.44 8.23 12.60
N GLN A 380 14.91 8.68 11.46
CA GLN A 380 13.68 8.12 10.90
C GLN A 380 13.89 6.67 10.47
N PHE A 381 15.00 6.38 9.78
CA PHE A 381 15.38 5.02 9.41
C PHE A 381 15.50 4.11 10.64
N ASP A 382 16.31 4.50 11.63
CA ASP A 382 16.53 3.70 12.85
C ASP A 382 15.21 3.47 13.63
N LYS A 383 14.25 4.40 13.54
CA LYS A 383 12.93 4.29 14.18
C LYS A 383 11.97 3.40 13.38
N LYS A 384 11.97 3.54 12.06
CA LYS A 384 11.00 2.91 11.15
C LYS A 384 11.39 1.50 10.76
N VAL A 385 12.68 1.30 10.51
CA VAL A 385 13.28 0.02 10.13
C VAL A 385 14.08 -0.49 11.34
N SER A 386 13.36 -0.92 12.37
CA SER A 386 13.98 -1.55 13.54
C SER A 386 14.14 -3.05 13.32
N ARG A 387 15.02 -3.67 14.12
CA ARG A 387 15.17 -5.13 14.14
C ARG A 387 13.84 -5.82 14.41
N GLU A 388 13.10 -5.34 15.41
CA GLU A 388 11.83 -5.91 15.85
C GLU A 388 10.79 -5.87 14.73
N ILE A 389 10.70 -4.75 14.01
CA ILE A 389 9.76 -4.60 12.89
C ILE A 389 10.14 -5.55 11.75
N LEU A 390 11.41 -5.57 11.35
CA LEU A 390 11.90 -6.43 10.28
C LEU A 390 11.68 -7.92 10.60
N GLU A 391 12.03 -8.35 11.82
CA GLU A 391 11.75 -9.71 12.29
C GLU A 391 10.25 -10.01 12.34
N SER A 392 9.40 -9.05 12.73
CA SER A 392 7.95 -9.26 12.78
C SER A 392 7.34 -9.55 11.41
N ILE A 393 7.82 -8.85 10.36
CA ILE A 393 7.37 -9.06 8.98
C ILE A 393 7.87 -10.40 8.45
N LEU A 394 9.16 -10.71 8.63
CA LEU A 394 9.75 -11.98 8.15
C LEU A 394 9.15 -13.22 8.84
N ASN A 395 8.56 -13.05 10.02
CA ASN A 395 7.95 -14.14 10.78
C ASN A 395 6.45 -14.31 10.51
N LEU A 396 5.83 -13.51 9.65
CA LEU A 396 4.44 -13.67 9.25
C LEU A 396 4.23 -15.05 8.59
N PRO A 397 3.14 -15.79 8.94
CA PRO A 397 2.79 -17.05 8.29
C PRO A 397 2.78 -16.97 6.76
N LEU A 398 2.16 -15.92 6.21
CA LEU A 398 2.15 -15.64 4.77
C LEU A 398 3.56 -15.64 4.17
N ILE A 399 4.51 -14.98 4.83
CA ILE A 399 5.88 -14.86 4.35
C ILE A 399 6.62 -16.18 4.48
N ARG A 400 6.51 -16.86 5.63
CA ARG A 400 7.23 -18.11 5.89
C ARG A 400 6.77 -19.22 4.95
N GLU A 401 5.47 -19.33 4.70
CA GLU A 401 4.87 -20.45 3.98
C GLU A 401 4.87 -20.26 2.46
N LYS A 402 4.74 -19.02 1.97
CA LYS A 402 4.67 -18.74 0.51
C LYS A 402 5.88 -18.02 -0.06
N TYR A 403 6.43 -17.05 0.65
CA TYR A 403 7.35 -16.05 0.08
C TYR A 403 8.76 -16.10 0.65
N SER A 404 9.15 -17.22 1.28
CA SER A 404 10.48 -17.40 1.87
C SER A 404 11.54 -17.88 0.86
N ASN A 405 11.12 -18.32 -0.33
CA ASN A 405 12.01 -18.82 -1.39
C ASN A 405 12.62 -17.68 -2.22
N TYR A 406 13.50 -16.90 -1.60
CA TYR A 406 14.07 -15.67 -2.16
C TYR A 406 14.75 -15.83 -3.52
N TYR A 407 15.44 -16.95 -3.76
CA TYR A 407 16.23 -17.19 -4.97
C TYR A 407 15.45 -17.93 -6.06
N SER A 408 14.16 -18.18 -5.86
CA SER A 408 13.33 -18.76 -6.92
C SER A 408 13.24 -17.81 -8.11
N VAL A 409 13.27 -18.40 -9.30
CA VAL A 409 12.96 -17.71 -10.56
C VAL A 409 11.46 -17.67 -10.82
N GLU A 410 10.66 -18.40 -10.04
CA GLU A 410 9.21 -18.46 -10.15
C GLU A 410 8.58 -17.17 -9.62
N GLU A 411 7.61 -16.61 -10.36
CA GLU A 411 6.99 -15.32 -10.04
C GLU A 411 6.20 -15.34 -8.72
N ASP A 412 5.70 -16.51 -8.32
CA ASP A 412 4.93 -16.75 -7.10
C ASP A 412 5.75 -16.68 -5.80
N SER A 413 7.08 -16.61 -5.90
CA SER A 413 7.98 -16.38 -4.76
C SER A 413 8.07 -14.92 -4.32
N ARG A 414 7.46 -14.00 -5.07
CA ARG A 414 7.44 -12.55 -4.75
C ARG A 414 6.02 -12.07 -4.51
N ILE A 415 5.92 -11.00 -3.71
CA ILE A 415 4.67 -10.25 -3.60
C ILE A 415 4.75 -9.08 -4.57
N TRP A 416 3.75 -8.95 -5.43
CA TRP A 416 3.52 -7.78 -6.25
C TRP A 416 2.41 -6.96 -5.62
N PHE A 417 2.67 -5.67 -5.44
CA PHE A 417 1.71 -4.71 -4.94
C PHE A 417 1.88 -3.42 -5.73
N ARG A 418 1.00 -3.17 -6.70
CA ARG A 418 1.18 -2.11 -7.69
C ARG A 418 2.50 -2.29 -8.44
N ASP A 419 3.22 -1.21 -8.62
CA ASP A 419 4.59 -1.10 -9.15
C ASP A 419 5.68 -1.49 -8.13
N PHE A 420 5.30 -2.01 -6.95
CA PHE A 420 6.23 -2.60 -6.02
C PHE A 420 6.32 -4.12 -6.18
N GLN A 421 7.55 -4.61 -6.11
CA GLN A 421 7.88 -6.00 -5.90
C GLN A 421 8.60 -6.16 -4.55
N TRP A 422 8.06 -7.02 -3.69
CA TRP A 422 8.65 -7.34 -2.39
C TRP A 422 9.18 -8.77 -2.36
N GLN A 423 10.37 -8.90 -1.76
CA GLN A 423 11.11 -10.15 -1.67
C GLN A 423 11.61 -10.35 -0.25
N PHE A 424 11.57 -11.60 0.25
CA PHE A 424 11.88 -11.91 1.64
C PHE A 424 12.89 -13.04 1.72
N ARG A 425 14.02 -12.81 2.40
CA ARG A 425 15.06 -13.82 2.62
C ARG A 425 15.15 -14.16 4.10
N GLN A 426 15.05 -15.44 4.42
CA GLN A 426 15.27 -15.96 5.77
C GLN A 426 16.78 -16.19 6.02
N GLN A 427 17.18 -16.26 7.29
CA GLN A 427 18.59 -16.45 7.68
C GLN A 427 19.20 -17.75 7.12
N ASP A 428 18.40 -18.80 7.01
CA ASP A 428 18.78 -20.15 6.61
C ASP A 428 18.60 -20.41 5.11
N ALA A 429 18.27 -19.39 4.31
CA ALA A 429 18.09 -19.52 2.88
C ALA A 429 19.35 -20.06 2.16
N GLU A 430 20.53 -19.59 2.55
CA GLU A 430 21.83 -20.07 2.04
C GLU A 430 22.94 -19.90 3.10
N PRO A 431 24.07 -20.65 3.00
CA PRO A 431 25.19 -20.48 3.92
C PRO A 431 25.75 -19.05 3.91
N GLY A 432 25.63 -18.36 5.05
CA GLY A 432 26.11 -16.98 5.20
C GLY A 432 25.10 -15.91 4.77
N ALA A 433 23.87 -16.28 4.38
CA ALA A 433 22.80 -15.33 4.14
C ALA A 433 22.38 -14.62 5.44
N CYS A 434 21.99 -13.36 5.30
CA CYS A 434 21.32 -12.60 6.35
C CYS A 434 19.82 -12.48 6.04
N PRO A 435 18.97 -12.32 7.07
CA PRO A 435 17.59 -11.91 6.87
C PRO A 435 17.53 -10.61 6.07
N ARG A 436 16.69 -10.58 5.04
CA ARG A 436 16.54 -9.43 4.13
C ARG A 436 15.08 -9.21 3.76
N ILE A 437 14.68 -7.95 3.71
CA ILE A 437 13.50 -7.51 2.95
C ILE A 437 14.01 -6.71 1.76
N GLY A 438 13.70 -7.16 0.54
CA GLY A 438 13.95 -6.43 -0.70
C GLY A 438 12.69 -5.72 -1.16
N ILE A 439 12.78 -4.43 -1.46
CA ILE A 439 11.72 -3.63 -2.05
C ILE A 439 12.24 -3.05 -3.36
N ILE A 440 11.55 -3.38 -4.45
CA ILE A 440 11.88 -2.97 -5.80
C ILE A 440 10.69 -2.18 -6.30
N LYS A 441 10.91 -0.96 -6.77
CA LYS A 441 9.86 -0.08 -7.30
C LYS A 441 10.14 0.20 -8.77
N GLU A 442 9.20 -0.15 -9.63
CA GLU A 442 9.22 0.33 -11.01
C GLU A 442 8.83 1.82 -11.01
N THR A 443 9.62 2.62 -11.69
CA THR A 443 9.40 4.07 -11.82
C THR A 443 8.75 4.35 -13.17
N GLN A 444 8.12 5.52 -13.32
CA GLN A 444 7.38 5.88 -14.55
C GLN A 444 8.22 5.79 -15.84
N ASP A 445 9.54 5.98 -15.76
CA ASP A 445 10.44 5.91 -16.93
C ASP A 445 10.85 4.47 -17.29
N GLY A 446 10.30 3.47 -16.58
CA GLY A 446 10.60 2.05 -16.72
C GLY A 446 11.91 1.62 -16.05
N SER A 447 12.55 2.50 -15.28
CA SER A 447 13.69 2.14 -14.44
C SER A 447 13.24 1.61 -13.08
N PHE A 448 14.15 0.98 -12.34
CA PHE A 448 13.85 0.33 -11.07
C PHE A 448 14.68 0.95 -9.94
N ASP A 449 13.99 1.32 -8.86
CA ASP A 449 14.62 1.64 -7.58
C ASP A 449 14.73 0.36 -6.74
N PHE A 450 15.95 -0.04 -6.39
CA PHE A 450 16.20 -1.23 -5.55
C PHE A 450 16.62 -0.84 -4.13
N TYR A 451 15.92 -1.34 -3.13
CA TYR A 451 16.31 -1.18 -1.73
C TYR A 451 16.26 -2.51 -0.97
N HIS A 452 17.35 -2.85 -0.30
CA HIS A 452 17.46 -4.03 0.53
C HIS A 452 17.69 -3.63 1.98
N PHE A 453 16.85 -4.15 2.87
CA PHE A 453 16.95 -3.93 4.32
C PHE A 453 17.52 -5.20 4.93
N ASP A 454 18.83 -5.19 5.19
CA ASP A 454 19.58 -6.36 5.63
C ASP A 454 19.79 -6.32 7.14
N LEU A 455 19.41 -7.38 7.83
CA LEU A 455 19.67 -7.52 9.26
C LEU A 455 21.05 -8.16 9.47
N ILE A 456 22.08 -7.32 9.69
CA ILE A 456 23.48 -7.75 9.80
C ILE A 456 24.14 -7.29 11.10
N GLU A 457 25.21 -7.95 11.48
CA GLU A 457 26.04 -7.52 12.61
C GLU A 457 26.86 -6.28 12.20
N THR A 458 26.55 -5.14 12.81
CA THR A 458 27.23 -3.87 12.58
C THR A 458 28.60 -3.86 13.27
N ILE A 459 29.46 -2.92 12.87
CA ILE A 459 30.84 -2.81 13.38
C ILE A 459 30.97 -2.65 14.91
N ASP A 460 29.89 -2.22 15.58
CA ASP A 460 29.79 -2.13 17.04
C ASP A 460 29.24 -3.39 17.71
N GLY A 461 29.06 -4.49 16.96
CA GLY A 461 28.60 -5.79 17.42
C GLY A 461 27.08 -5.89 17.64
N ARG A 462 26.30 -4.93 17.17
CA ARG A 462 24.83 -4.98 17.23
C ARG A 462 24.27 -5.65 15.98
N LEU A 463 23.24 -6.46 16.13
CA LEU A 463 22.45 -6.93 15.00
C LEU A 463 21.41 -5.85 14.66
N ALA A 464 21.56 -5.16 13.53
CA ALA A 464 20.71 -4.03 13.15
C ALA A 464 20.44 -3.97 11.63
N PRO A 465 19.31 -3.39 11.20
CA PRO A 465 19.04 -3.17 9.79
C PRO A 465 20.04 -2.19 9.17
N VAL A 466 20.54 -2.55 8.00
CA VAL A 466 21.41 -1.71 7.16
C VAL A 466 20.81 -1.64 5.75
N LEU A 467 20.83 -0.44 5.17
CA LEU A 467 20.24 -0.18 3.86
C LEU A 467 21.26 -0.45 2.76
N PHE A 468 20.90 -1.27 1.80
CA PHE A 468 21.66 -1.54 0.58
C PHE A 468 20.82 -1.20 -0.65
N THR A 469 21.49 -1.00 -1.78
CA THR A 469 20.87 -0.78 -3.10
C THR A 469 21.70 -1.48 -4.18
N GLN A 470 21.21 -1.50 -5.41
CA GLN A 470 21.89 -2.04 -6.59
C GLN A 470 21.47 -1.26 -7.84
N ASP A 471 22.33 -1.23 -8.86
CA ASP A 471 22.09 -0.45 -10.09
C ASP A 471 21.47 -1.28 -11.22
N GLN A 472 21.50 -2.61 -11.12
CA GLN A 472 21.03 -3.53 -12.16
C GLN A 472 20.04 -4.53 -11.60
N ASN A 473 19.13 -5.03 -12.43
CA ASN A 473 18.20 -6.09 -12.04
C ASN A 473 18.93 -7.45 -12.01
N GLY A 474 18.50 -8.34 -11.12
CA GLY A 474 19.00 -9.71 -10.98
C GLY A 474 19.75 -9.99 -9.67
N TYR A 475 19.79 -11.26 -9.29
CA TYR A 475 20.43 -11.73 -8.04
C TYR A 475 21.96 -11.65 -8.08
N ASP A 476 22.55 -11.63 -9.27
CA ASP A 476 24.00 -11.49 -9.47
C ASP A 476 24.46 -10.02 -9.40
N ALA A 477 23.53 -9.06 -9.29
CA ALA A 477 23.88 -7.66 -9.17
C ALA A 477 24.58 -7.37 -7.84
N GLU A 478 25.66 -6.59 -7.89
CA GLU A 478 26.40 -6.21 -6.69
C GLU A 478 25.57 -5.21 -5.86
N ALA A 479 25.14 -5.65 -4.67
CA ALA A 479 24.49 -4.79 -3.71
C ALA A 479 25.53 -4.05 -2.86
N TYR A 480 25.36 -2.75 -2.68
CA TYR A 480 26.26 -1.90 -1.90
C TYR A 480 25.49 -1.07 -0.85
N GLU A 481 26.14 -0.78 0.27
CA GLU A 481 25.53 -0.02 1.37
C GLU A 481 25.22 1.41 0.90
N VAL A 482 23.99 1.86 1.17
CA VAL A 482 23.58 3.25 0.93
C VAL A 482 24.17 4.11 2.03
N LEU A 483 25.02 5.06 1.65
CA LEU A 483 25.60 5.97 2.63
C LEU A 483 24.57 7.02 3.04
N ILE A 484 24.59 7.46 4.31
CA ILE A 484 23.66 8.49 4.81
C ILE A 484 23.75 9.83 4.06
N LEU A 485 24.84 10.02 3.31
CA LEU A 485 25.05 11.16 2.41
C LEU A 485 24.07 11.16 1.22
N GLU A 486 23.59 9.98 0.81
CA GLU A 486 22.59 9.77 -0.24
C GLU A 486 21.18 9.97 0.34
N ARG A 487 20.90 11.20 0.77
CA ARG A 487 19.69 11.61 1.51
C ARG A 487 18.39 11.21 0.80
N GLU A 488 18.34 11.37 -0.52
CA GLU A 488 17.17 10.98 -1.33
C GLU A 488 16.92 9.48 -1.33
N LYS A 489 17.97 8.65 -1.35
CA LYS A 489 17.83 7.19 -1.24
C LYS A 489 17.26 6.79 0.12
N TYR A 490 17.70 7.43 1.21
CA TYR A 490 17.11 7.23 2.54
C TYR A 490 15.65 7.70 2.61
N LYS A 491 15.32 8.86 2.03
CA LYS A 491 13.94 9.37 1.94
C LYS A 491 13.02 8.34 1.27
N LYS A 492 13.40 7.88 0.07
CA LYS A 492 12.65 6.89 -0.71
C LYS A 492 12.55 5.55 0.02
N ALA A 493 13.66 5.00 0.53
CA ALA A 493 13.66 3.73 1.22
C ALA A 493 12.73 3.71 2.44
N ILE A 494 12.73 4.77 3.26
CA ILE A 494 11.83 4.90 4.41
C ILE A 494 10.36 4.93 3.97
N ARG A 495 10.05 5.71 2.93
CA ARG A 495 8.69 5.79 2.34
C ARG A 495 8.24 4.41 1.82
N TYR A 496 9.07 3.73 1.06
CA TYR A 496 8.73 2.42 0.48
C TYR A 496 8.53 1.36 1.57
N PHE A 497 9.36 1.39 2.63
CA PHE A 497 9.18 0.51 3.78
C PHE A 497 7.89 0.82 4.55
N GLU A 498 7.51 2.10 4.67
CA GLU A 498 6.23 2.50 5.27
C GLU A 498 5.02 1.92 4.53
N ILE A 499 5.07 1.90 3.19
CA ILE A 499 4.02 1.30 2.36
C ILE A 499 3.95 -0.20 2.60
N LEU A 500 5.09 -0.91 2.52
CA LEU A 500 5.17 -2.34 2.78
C LEU A 500 4.60 -2.70 4.15
N GLU A 501 5.04 -2.01 5.21
CA GLU A 501 4.61 -2.30 6.58
C GLU A 501 3.09 -2.18 6.73
N ARG A 502 2.47 -1.13 6.16
CA ARG A 502 1.01 -0.92 6.27
C ARG A 502 0.21 -2.04 5.60
N VAL A 503 0.68 -2.54 4.47
CA VAL A 503 -0.06 -3.47 3.61
C VAL A 503 0.18 -4.92 4.03
N ILE A 504 1.41 -5.29 4.37
CA ILE A 504 1.78 -6.70 4.55
C ILE A 504 1.06 -7.39 5.71
N PHE A 505 0.74 -6.66 6.78
CA PHE A 505 0.00 -7.19 7.91
C PHE A 505 -1.46 -7.50 7.56
N GLU A 506 -2.11 -6.69 6.73
CA GLU A 506 -3.48 -6.95 6.28
C GLU A 506 -3.51 -8.11 5.29
N MET A 507 -2.54 -8.18 4.36
CA MET A 507 -2.38 -9.34 3.48
C MET A 507 -2.23 -10.65 4.27
N ASN A 508 -1.43 -10.64 5.33
CA ASN A 508 -1.28 -11.83 6.18
C ASN A 508 -2.59 -12.19 6.91
N LYS A 509 -3.37 -11.20 7.35
CA LYS A 509 -4.67 -11.44 7.98
C LYS A 509 -5.67 -12.06 7.00
N GLN A 510 -5.73 -11.57 5.75
CA GLN A 510 -6.53 -12.17 4.69
C GLN A 510 -6.10 -13.60 4.41
N TYR A 511 -4.80 -13.85 4.29
CA TYR A 511 -4.25 -15.20 4.12
C TYR A 511 -4.68 -16.16 5.23
N LEU A 512 -4.59 -15.74 6.50
CA LEU A 512 -5.02 -16.57 7.63
C LEU A 512 -6.52 -16.87 7.58
N GLN A 513 -7.35 -15.89 7.19
CA GLN A 513 -8.79 -16.10 7.01
C GLN A 513 -9.08 -17.10 5.90
N GLU A 514 -8.38 -16.99 4.76
CA GLU A 514 -8.50 -17.94 3.66
C GLU A 514 -8.11 -19.36 4.08
N GLN A 515 -7.02 -19.51 4.86
CA GLN A 515 -6.63 -20.81 5.40
C GLN A 515 -7.70 -21.39 6.33
N GLU A 516 -8.27 -20.56 7.20
CA GLU A 516 -9.36 -20.97 8.08
C GLU A 516 -10.62 -21.38 7.28
N ASP A 517 -10.98 -20.62 6.25
CA ASP A 517 -12.13 -20.89 5.40
C ASP A 517 -11.94 -22.18 4.58
N ILE A 518 -10.73 -22.43 4.06
CA ILE A 518 -10.36 -23.69 3.41
C ILE A 518 -10.50 -24.85 4.39
N ALA A 519 -9.96 -24.72 5.61
CA ALA A 519 -10.10 -25.74 6.65
C ALA A 519 -11.57 -26.01 6.99
N CYS A 520 -12.39 -24.96 7.15
CA CYS A 520 -13.84 -25.06 7.34
C CYS A 520 -14.53 -25.77 6.17
N GLY A 521 -14.22 -25.41 4.94
CA GLY A 521 -14.78 -26.00 3.73
C GLY A 521 -14.44 -27.49 3.59
N LYS A 522 -13.19 -27.87 3.93
CA LYS A 522 -12.75 -29.27 3.99
C LYS A 522 -13.52 -30.04 5.07
N ILE A 523 -13.65 -29.46 6.26
CA ILE A 523 -14.48 -30.00 7.36
C ILE A 523 -15.92 -30.23 6.92
N CYS A 524 -16.59 -29.22 6.36
CA CYS A 524 -17.99 -29.34 5.92
C CYS A 524 -18.17 -30.38 4.80
N SER A 525 -17.18 -30.53 3.93
CA SER A 525 -17.18 -31.52 2.86
C SER A 525 -16.99 -32.94 3.39
N LEU A 526 -16.09 -33.14 4.35
CA LEU A 526 -15.93 -34.42 5.07
C LEU A 526 -17.22 -34.80 5.81
N LEU A 527 -17.84 -33.84 6.51
CA LEU A 527 -19.15 -34.00 7.15
C LEU A 527 -20.23 -34.39 6.12
N GLY A 528 -20.20 -33.84 4.89
CA GLY A 528 -21.10 -34.19 3.81
C GLY A 528 -20.94 -35.63 3.28
N ALA A 529 -19.74 -36.21 3.43
CA ALA A 529 -19.48 -37.62 3.13
C ALA A 529 -19.99 -38.57 4.23
N MET A 530 -20.05 -38.13 5.49
CA MET A 530 -20.47 -38.98 6.63
C MET A 530 -21.86 -39.64 6.52
N PRO A 531 -22.92 -38.96 6.03
CA PRO A 531 -24.23 -39.59 5.78
C PRO A 531 -24.22 -40.81 4.88
N MET A 532 -23.13 -41.03 4.13
CA MET A 532 -22.96 -42.17 3.24
C MET A 532 -22.42 -43.41 3.95
N CYS A 533 -21.85 -43.26 5.15
CA CYS A 533 -21.06 -44.28 5.83
C CYS A 533 -21.42 -44.47 7.31
N LEU A 534 -22.19 -43.54 7.90
CA LEU A 534 -22.39 -43.43 9.34
C LEU A 534 -23.88 -43.27 9.71
N GLY A 535 -24.28 -43.78 10.87
CA GLY A 535 -25.64 -43.61 11.38
C GLY A 535 -25.98 -42.15 11.74
N PRO A 536 -27.26 -41.72 11.63
CA PRO A 536 -27.68 -40.33 11.84
C PRO A 536 -27.40 -39.78 13.24
N GLU A 537 -27.37 -40.63 14.26
CA GLU A 537 -27.06 -40.25 15.65
C GLU A 537 -25.58 -39.85 15.84
N TYR A 538 -24.67 -40.55 15.17
CA TYR A 538 -23.24 -40.25 15.20
C TYR A 538 -22.88 -39.05 14.32
N ILE A 539 -23.63 -38.83 13.24
CA ILE A 539 -23.52 -37.61 12.42
C ILE A 539 -23.88 -36.39 13.27
N ALA A 540 -24.98 -36.47 14.03
CA ALA A 540 -25.37 -35.39 14.94
C ALA A 540 -24.34 -35.14 16.06
N LEU A 541 -23.74 -36.21 16.59
CA LEU A 541 -22.69 -36.13 17.61
C LEU A 541 -21.41 -35.48 17.05
N LEU A 542 -20.89 -35.95 15.91
CA LEU A 542 -19.71 -35.36 15.27
C LEU A 542 -19.95 -33.89 14.92
N HIS A 543 -21.11 -33.56 14.36
CA HIS A 543 -21.47 -32.18 14.09
C HIS A 543 -21.47 -31.32 15.37
N HIS A 544 -21.99 -31.84 16.49
CA HIS A 544 -21.97 -31.13 17.77
C HIS A 544 -20.56 -30.94 18.33
N LEU A 545 -19.72 -31.97 18.27
CA LEU A 545 -18.34 -31.93 18.77
C LEU A 545 -17.48 -30.96 17.97
N MET A 546 -17.59 -31.00 16.64
CA MET A 546 -16.83 -30.12 15.74
C MET A 546 -17.26 -28.65 15.81
N THR A 547 -18.50 -28.37 16.25
CA THR A 547 -18.96 -26.99 16.45
C THR A 547 -18.39 -26.36 17.74
N ASN A 548 -17.90 -27.19 18.69
CA ASN A 548 -17.55 -26.77 20.04
C ASN A 548 -16.05 -26.87 20.39
N GLN A 549 -15.17 -27.33 19.48
CA GLN A 549 -13.73 -27.39 19.72
C GLN A 549 -12.99 -26.17 19.11
N GLN A 550 -11.90 -25.77 19.78
CA GLN A 550 -10.87 -24.90 19.18
C GLN A 550 -10.10 -25.73 18.16
N LYS A 551 -10.13 -25.31 16.89
CA LYS A 551 -9.47 -25.96 15.76
C LYS A 551 -7.96 -25.76 15.88
N ASP A 552 -7.28 -26.68 16.55
CA ASP A 552 -5.85 -26.55 16.91
C ASP A 552 -4.97 -27.55 16.13
N LYS A 553 -5.47 -28.13 15.03
CA LYS A 553 -4.73 -29.05 14.15
C LYS A 553 -4.79 -28.64 12.68
N ASP A 554 -3.64 -28.71 12.02
CA ASP A 554 -3.44 -28.28 10.63
C ASP A 554 -4.17 -29.18 9.59
N ASP A 555 -4.58 -30.40 9.97
CA ASP A 555 -5.29 -31.35 9.10
C ASP A 555 -6.68 -31.73 9.65
N PRO A 556 -7.77 -31.30 8.97
CA PRO A 556 -9.16 -31.66 9.29
C PRO A 556 -9.45 -33.16 9.41
N LEU A 557 -8.77 -34.02 8.63
CA LEU A 557 -8.98 -35.47 8.69
C LEU A 557 -8.51 -36.03 10.03
N TYR A 558 -7.37 -35.57 10.53
CA TYR A 558 -6.82 -35.99 11.81
C TYR A 558 -7.63 -35.48 13.01
N GLU A 559 -8.28 -34.33 12.89
CA GLU A 559 -9.24 -33.86 13.90
C GLU A 559 -10.44 -34.80 13.98
N ILE A 560 -11.01 -35.20 12.84
CA ILE A 560 -12.15 -36.13 12.80
C ILE A 560 -11.74 -37.52 13.29
N ILE A 561 -10.58 -38.03 12.91
CA ILE A 561 -10.04 -39.30 13.41
C ILE A 561 -9.92 -39.25 14.94
N TYR A 562 -9.33 -38.18 15.47
CA TYR A 562 -9.19 -38.01 16.92
C TYR A 562 -10.54 -38.00 17.64
N LEU A 563 -11.53 -37.27 17.12
CA LEU A 563 -12.89 -37.27 17.67
C LEU A 563 -13.54 -38.66 17.58
N CYS A 564 -13.30 -39.40 16.49
CA CYS A 564 -13.81 -40.76 16.36
C CYS A 564 -13.20 -41.71 17.41
N GLU A 565 -11.90 -41.61 17.65
CA GLU A 565 -11.19 -42.39 18.67
C GLU A 565 -11.64 -42.00 20.09
N GLU A 566 -11.66 -40.70 20.42
CA GLU A 566 -12.00 -40.20 21.76
C GLU A 566 -13.43 -40.55 22.17
N HIS A 567 -14.38 -40.47 21.23
CA HIS A 567 -15.79 -40.71 21.48
C HIS A 567 -16.28 -42.09 21.02
N ASN A 568 -15.36 -42.96 20.59
CA ASN A 568 -15.65 -44.30 20.10
C ASN A 568 -16.76 -44.31 19.02
N ILE A 569 -16.60 -43.44 18.02
CA ILE A 569 -17.50 -43.29 16.87
C ILE A 569 -16.98 -44.19 15.75
N PRO A 570 -17.74 -45.20 15.30
CA PRO A 570 -17.23 -46.21 14.39
C PRO A 570 -17.29 -45.73 12.93
N PHE A 571 -16.55 -44.67 12.61
CA PHE A 571 -16.51 -44.06 11.28
C PHE A 571 -15.14 -44.23 10.61
N LEU A 572 -14.15 -43.43 11.04
CA LEU A 572 -12.78 -43.48 10.57
C LEU A 572 -11.91 -44.17 11.63
N TRP A 573 -11.29 -45.27 11.25
CA TRP A 573 -10.37 -46.02 12.10
C TRP A 573 -8.96 -45.81 11.65
N ARG A 574 -8.08 -45.51 12.59
CA ARG A 574 -6.64 -45.43 12.39
C ARG A 574 -5.99 -46.62 13.09
N MET A 575 -5.19 -47.38 12.36
CA MET A 575 -4.51 -48.57 12.87
C MET A 575 -3.04 -48.60 12.47
N ASP A 576 -2.18 -48.94 13.43
CA ASP A 576 -0.76 -49.16 13.17
C ASP A 576 -0.58 -50.43 12.33
N TRP A 577 0.35 -50.44 11.39
CA TRP A 577 0.55 -51.57 10.49
C TRP A 577 0.89 -52.90 11.20
N LYS A 578 1.41 -52.86 12.43
CA LYS A 578 1.72 -54.03 13.27
C LYS A 578 0.57 -54.49 14.16
N GLN A 579 -0.59 -53.84 14.08
CA GLN A 579 -1.71 -54.13 14.96
C GLN A 579 -2.25 -55.56 14.74
N GLU A 580 -2.83 -56.14 15.78
CA GLU A 580 -3.34 -57.51 15.75
C GLU A 580 -4.61 -57.61 14.88
N ILE A 581 -4.76 -58.73 14.17
CA ILE A 581 -5.94 -58.99 13.32
C ILE A 581 -7.25 -58.95 14.14
N GLY A 582 -7.19 -59.30 15.42
CA GLY A 582 -8.35 -59.23 16.32
C GLY A 582 -8.87 -57.81 16.55
N ASP A 583 -8.01 -56.80 16.55
CA ASP A 583 -8.42 -55.39 16.69
C ASP A 583 -9.14 -54.91 15.43
N LEU A 584 -8.63 -55.28 14.25
CA LEU A 584 -9.29 -55.02 12.96
C LEU A 584 -10.66 -55.71 12.89
N GLU A 585 -10.72 -56.98 13.29
CA GLU A 585 -11.97 -57.74 13.37
C GLU A 585 -12.98 -57.03 14.27
N TRP A 586 -12.53 -56.56 15.44
CA TRP A 586 -13.36 -55.81 16.37
C TRP A 586 -13.86 -54.49 15.77
N ALA A 587 -12.99 -53.68 15.18
CA ALA A 587 -13.34 -52.39 14.60
C ALA A 587 -14.35 -52.54 13.45
N ILE A 588 -14.15 -53.53 12.58
CA ILE A 588 -15.08 -53.83 11.49
C ILE A 588 -16.42 -54.32 12.04
N LYS A 589 -16.44 -55.28 12.98
CA LYS A 589 -17.69 -55.76 13.62
C LYS A 589 -18.43 -54.63 14.32
N HIS A 590 -17.71 -53.78 15.04
CA HIS A 590 -18.30 -52.65 15.74
C HIS A 590 -18.95 -51.67 14.76
N SER A 591 -18.28 -51.36 13.65
CA SER A 591 -18.81 -50.50 12.59
C SER A 591 -20.02 -51.10 11.88
N LEU A 592 -19.97 -52.40 11.54
CA LEU A 592 -21.07 -53.11 10.92
C LEU A 592 -22.31 -53.15 11.81
N LYS A 593 -22.11 -53.48 13.09
CA LYS A 593 -23.21 -53.58 14.03
C LYS A 593 -23.85 -52.23 14.32
N THR A 594 -23.03 -51.19 14.45
CA THR A 594 -23.48 -49.87 14.88
C THR A 594 -24.08 -49.07 13.73
N ASN A 595 -23.46 -49.08 12.54
CA ASN A 595 -23.89 -48.21 11.44
C ASN A 595 -24.87 -48.89 10.48
N PHE A 596 -24.81 -50.21 10.37
CA PHE A 596 -25.58 -50.96 9.38
C PHE A 596 -26.53 -52.01 10.01
N ASP A 597 -26.45 -52.22 11.33
CA ASP A 597 -27.13 -53.30 12.07
C ASP A 597 -26.92 -54.69 11.44
N ILE A 598 -25.72 -54.93 10.90
CA ILE A 598 -25.34 -56.19 10.27
C ILE A 598 -24.43 -56.99 11.21
N ASP A 599 -24.72 -58.29 11.33
CA ASP A 599 -23.83 -59.26 11.96
C ASP A 599 -23.19 -60.12 10.86
N VAL A 600 -21.86 -60.10 10.77
CA VAL A 600 -21.08 -60.73 9.70
C VAL A 600 -20.08 -61.71 10.29
N ILE A 601 -19.96 -62.87 9.63
CA ILE A 601 -18.85 -63.79 9.87
C ILE A 601 -17.64 -63.26 9.09
N LEU A 602 -16.71 -62.65 9.82
CA LEU A 602 -15.44 -62.16 9.28
C LEU A 602 -14.34 -63.21 9.43
N PRO A 603 -13.24 -63.09 8.67
CA PRO A 603 -12.01 -63.80 8.97
C PRO A 603 -11.55 -63.52 10.41
N SER A 604 -10.85 -64.48 10.99
CA SER A 604 -10.31 -64.44 12.34
C SER A 604 -8.80 -64.58 12.30
N ALA A 605 -8.11 -64.22 13.38
CA ALA A 605 -6.66 -64.37 13.47
C ALA A 605 -6.17 -65.81 13.17
N SER A 606 -6.99 -66.84 13.45
CA SER A 606 -6.65 -68.25 13.17
C SER A 606 -6.67 -68.63 11.69
N ASP A 607 -7.19 -67.77 10.81
CA ASP A 607 -7.22 -68.00 9.37
C ASP A 607 -5.88 -67.60 8.68
N TYR A 608 -4.94 -67.02 9.44
CA TYR A 608 -3.67 -66.50 8.97
C TYR A 608 -2.48 -67.15 9.70
N PRO A 609 -1.24 -67.02 9.20
CA PRO A 609 -0.05 -67.53 9.89
C PRO A 609 0.08 -66.99 11.31
N GLU A 610 0.69 -67.79 12.19
CA GLU A 610 1.05 -67.37 13.56
C GLU A 610 1.95 -66.12 13.47
N GLU A 611 1.62 -65.07 14.25
CA GLU A 611 2.26 -63.73 14.22
C GLU A 611 1.88 -62.81 13.04
N ALA A 612 0.88 -63.15 12.22
CA ALA A 612 0.38 -62.24 11.20
C ALA A 612 -0.28 -60.98 11.81
N ALA A 613 0.17 -59.80 11.36
CA ALA A 613 -0.44 -58.50 11.65
C ALA A 613 -1.39 -58.08 10.53
N ILE A 614 -2.09 -56.96 10.71
CA ILE A 614 -3.01 -56.42 9.68
C ILE A 614 -2.30 -56.10 8.36
N SER A 615 -1.00 -55.80 8.37
CA SER A 615 -0.20 -55.58 7.16
C SER A 615 0.10 -56.84 6.34
N TYR A 616 -0.33 -58.03 6.79
CA TYR A 616 -0.16 -59.24 6.00
C TYR A 616 -1.03 -59.15 4.74
N GLY A 617 -0.41 -59.25 3.56
CA GLY A 617 -0.98 -58.76 2.29
C GLY A 617 -2.29 -59.38 1.80
N THR A 618 -2.86 -60.37 2.50
CA THR A 618 -4.21 -60.88 2.19
C THR A 618 -5.26 -60.49 3.22
N VAL A 619 -4.89 -59.95 4.38
CA VAL A 619 -5.82 -59.65 5.49
C VAL A 619 -6.91 -58.70 5.04
N PHE A 620 -6.58 -57.45 4.66
CA PHE A 620 -7.60 -56.49 4.23
C PHE A 620 -8.42 -56.97 3.03
N ILE A 621 -7.79 -57.66 2.07
CA ILE A 621 -8.46 -58.22 0.90
C ILE A 621 -9.53 -59.25 1.31
N ASP A 622 -9.23 -60.12 2.28
CA ASP A 622 -10.15 -61.17 2.71
C ASP A 622 -11.28 -60.62 3.59
N PHE A 623 -11.01 -59.62 4.41
CA PHE A 623 -12.05 -58.87 5.13
C PHE A 623 -12.97 -58.11 4.14
N ASP A 624 -12.42 -57.42 3.14
CA ASP A 624 -13.19 -56.70 2.12
C ASP A 624 -14.07 -57.64 1.29
N LYS A 625 -13.56 -58.82 0.91
CA LYS A 625 -14.37 -59.88 0.27
C LYS A 625 -15.56 -60.31 1.13
N ALA A 626 -15.40 -60.40 2.45
CA ALA A 626 -16.50 -60.73 3.36
C ALA A 626 -17.58 -59.63 3.36
N LEU A 627 -17.18 -58.35 3.29
CA LEU A 627 -18.11 -57.22 3.23
C LEU A 627 -18.89 -57.14 1.92
N HIS A 628 -18.29 -57.54 0.79
CA HIS A 628 -18.94 -57.51 -0.51
C HIS A 628 -20.22 -58.36 -0.59
N PHE A 629 -20.34 -59.44 0.22
CA PHE A 629 -21.57 -60.22 0.31
C PHE A 629 -22.77 -59.42 0.86
N TYR A 630 -22.49 -58.31 1.54
CA TYR A 630 -23.47 -57.40 2.12
C TYR A 630 -23.57 -56.07 1.35
N ASN A 631 -22.99 -56.01 0.14
CA ASN A 631 -22.92 -54.80 -0.69
C ASN A 631 -22.19 -53.64 0.02
N LEU A 632 -21.23 -53.96 0.89
CA LEU A 632 -20.33 -53.05 1.59
C LEU A 632 -18.89 -53.25 1.12
N GLN A 633 -18.04 -52.26 1.42
CA GLN A 633 -16.62 -52.24 1.03
C GLN A 633 -15.79 -51.51 2.11
N LEU A 634 -14.53 -51.93 2.28
CA LEU A 634 -13.48 -51.16 2.95
C LEU A 634 -12.91 -50.09 2.02
N GLY A 635 -13.04 -48.83 2.43
CA GLY A 635 -12.37 -47.69 1.81
C GLY A 635 -11.20 -47.24 2.68
N PHE A 636 -10.09 -46.86 2.05
CA PHE A 636 -8.88 -46.36 2.71
C PHE A 636 -8.60 -44.92 2.29
N VAL A 637 -8.06 -44.15 3.21
CA VAL A 637 -7.56 -42.80 2.95
C VAL A 637 -6.05 -42.83 3.10
N ASN A 638 -5.32 -42.57 2.02
CA ASN A 638 -3.87 -42.49 2.07
C ASN A 638 -3.44 -41.17 2.73
N THR A 639 -2.92 -41.28 3.95
CA THR A 639 -2.41 -40.15 4.75
C THR A 639 -0.91 -39.91 4.57
N GLN A 640 -0.23 -40.69 3.72
CA GLN A 640 1.24 -40.68 3.54
C GLN A 640 2.02 -40.96 4.84
N CYS A 641 1.40 -41.62 5.81
CA CYS A 641 2.01 -42.05 7.07
C CYS A 641 2.07 -43.59 7.18
N ASP A 642 2.81 -44.10 8.17
CA ASP A 642 2.97 -45.53 8.44
C ASP A 642 1.73 -46.18 9.11
N GLU A 643 0.53 -45.71 8.82
CA GLU A 643 -0.72 -46.16 9.44
C GLU A 643 -1.83 -46.35 8.41
N TYR A 644 -2.77 -47.26 8.71
CA TYR A 644 -3.96 -47.49 7.88
C TYR A 644 -5.13 -46.66 8.42
N VAL A 645 -5.64 -45.74 7.62
CA VAL A 645 -6.90 -45.03 7.89
C VAL A 645 -7.99 -45.60 7.01
N PHE A 646 -8.99 -46.25 7.61
CA PHE A 646 -10.05 -46.93 6.86
C PHE A 646 -11.45 -46.65 7.41
N PHE A 647 -12.45 -46.88 6.57
CA PHE A 647 -13.88 -46.78 6.88
C PHE A 647 -14.69 -47.78 6.05
N ILE A 648 -15.93 -48.02 6.46
CA ILE A 648 -16.85 -48.94 5.75
C ILE A 648 -17.94 -48.14 5.05
N HIS A 649 -18.21 -48.47 3.79
CA HIS A 649 -19.28 -47.82 3.03
C HIS A 649 -19.99 -48.78 2.06
N PRO A 650 -21.21 -48.45 1.59
CA PRO A 650 -21.87 -49.19 0.52
C PRO A 650 -21.05 -49.20 -0.78
N LEU A 651 -20.97 -50.35 -1.44
CA LEU A 651 -20.21 -50.54 -2.68
C LEU A 651 -20.65 -49.56 -3.79
N ALA A 652 -21.94 -49.24 -3.85
CA ALA A 652 -22.51 -48.29 -4.81
C ALA A 652 -22.00 -46.85 -4.64
N LEU A 653 -21.41 -46.50 -3.50
CA LEU A 653 -20.94 -45.14 -3.18
C LEU A 653 -19.46 -44.94 -3.47
N ARG A 654 -18.71 -45.98 -3.86
CA ARG A 654 -17.25 -45.93 -4.10
C ARG A 654 -16.84 -44.75 -4.98
N ILE A 655 -17.37 -44.67 -6.20
CA ILE A 655 -17.02 -43.62 -7.18
C ILE A 655 -17.33 -42.22 -6.64
N LYS A 656 -18.38 -42.09 -5.83
CA LYS A 656 -18.77 -40.82 -5.24
C LYS A 656 -17.80 -40.42 -4.13
N LEU A 657 -17.45 -41.35 -3.24
CA LEU A 657 -16.52 -41.12 -2.14
C LEU A 657 -15.11 -40.85 -2.64
N GLU A 658 -14.63 -41.60 -3.63
CA GLU A 658 -13.35 -41.36 -4.30
C GLU A 658 -13.24 -39.92 -4.83
N LYS A 659 -14.31 -39.42 -5.48
CA LYS A 659 -14.37 -38.03 -5.95
C LYS A 659 -14.41 -37.01 -4.81
N GLU A 660 -15.14 -37.29 -3.74
CA GLU A 660 -15.20 -36.39 -2.58
C GLU A 660 -13.86 -36.31 -1.86
N PHE A 661 -13.20 -37.44 -1.60
CA PHE A 661 -11.86 -37.46 -0.99
C PHE A 661 -10.81 -36.80 -1.90
N ALA A 662 -10.85 -37.04 -3.21
CA ALA A 662 -9.97 -36.36 -4.16
C ALA A 662 -10.18 -34.84 -4.17
N ARG A 663 -11.43 -34.37 -4.08
CA ARG A 663 -11.76 -32.93 -3.95
C ARG A 663 -11.17 -32.31 -2.67
N LEU A 664 -10.96 -33.12 -1.64
CA LEU A 664 -10.41 -32.71 -0.35
C LEU A 664 -8.88 -32.76 -0.30
N GLY A 665 -8.24 -33.27 -1.35
CA GLY A 665 -6.79 -33.46 -1.42
C GLY A 665 -6.29 -34.79 -0.85
N TYR A 666 -7.19 -35.73 -0.55
CA TYR A 666 -6.82 -37.07 -0.10
C TYR A 666 -7.01 -38.11 -1.20
N GLN A 667 -6.14 -39.11 -1.22
CA GLN A 667 -6.25 -40.23 -2.15
C GLN A 667 -7.05 -41.37 -1.51
N TYR A 668 -8.09 -41.82 -2.21
CA TYR A 668 -8.87 -42.99 -1.82
C TYR A 668 -8.21 -44.26 -2.38
N GLU A 669 -8.13 -45.29 -1.56
CA GLU A 669 -7.57 -46.60 -1.91
C GLU A 669 -8.54 -47.73 -1.53
N GLN A 670 -8.47 -48.85 -2.26
CA GLN A 670 -9.18 -50.08 -1.93
C GLN A 670 -8.23 -51.08 -1.29
N ALA A 671 -8.77 -52.13 -0.66
CA ALA A 671 -7.95 -53.18 -0.04
C ALA A 671 -6.97 -53.87 -1.01
N THR A 672 -7.22 -53.82 -2.33
CA THR A 672 -6.32 -54.38 -3.36
C THR A 672 -5.17 -53.45 -3.75
N ASP A 673 -5.23 -52.19 -3.33
CA ASP A 673 -4.25 -51.14 -3.66
C ASP A 673 -3.17 -51.01 -2.55
N LEU A 674 -3.43 -51.61 -1.39
CA LEU A 674 -2.50 -51.78 -0.24
C LEU A 674 -1.63 -53.02 -0.43
#